data_AF-A0A6J5E947-F1
#
_entry.id   AF-A0A6J5E947-F1
#
_cell.length_a   1.000
_cell.length_b   1.000
_cell.length_c   1.000
_cell.angle_alpha   90.00
_cell.angle_beta   90.00
_cell.angle_gamma   90.00
#
_symmetry.space_group_name_H-M   'P 1'
#
loop_
_entity.id
_entity.type
_entity.pdbx_description
1 polymer ?
#
loop_
_entity_poly.entity_id
_entity_poly.type
_entity_poly.pdbx_seq_one_letter_code
_entity_poly.pdbx_strand_id
1 'polypeptide(L)'
;MNPGEAPIAEMRATLNQEFDVVLVPVSHPALGVIRVSESLFAIGRSEAPFADYPRETVTRLSRRHARIFSEHGAVYVADLDSKNGTSVNGVSVCESPSRVRAGDELCFGGELAYRVGIEPRAFDPAAARAAQQVSVTLTPERADLGLEPIDVSAFPFLISKTDALFSRYKERFPHQVNYISRRHAHLFLRGGEPYVEDLGSTNGTFVGGTRLDESAVALHDGDLLGFGSDHFVYRVKVQKAIEIEPTVTHLMARNPRQDNAQQNNPPQPVAPHDGAAARSTATPSPEPAIDMDKTTFVGAAHSFLDIFYVDRAVQREDEVNEAARPAVADLQEDESIKRQPRHLFAALAVEFAHTFSGGDRTTLRRIGFGSIVMVVLIAAVATVLYMRGSSLRELKHLLASGDNEQAAAVANAYLTRNPADDAVKALASEALMKARVPGWLDALRTRQFDRAAALIGGMRATSAGNTDTAPLINELQWVGDLERFALRRDSAAGSGGEPPIRIYGDEDRINRLLQHWDDDPKSHQRALDRIASYVPAFVDPYALALSHLRKLQSDDSVYVAAIDRLNATINAQLASDKPEALTPVFDDYAQHYPRLAGLDALREDLRQYTGLLNALLTRHLTELLARMKQARFTTPPFDAQYRQLAATRLPSPDEVRQHDAALAAWRRGDVDPALDGLQHIAGGAWSTEISAEYAHKKALAAQFADLRRNRGGKDYEQRLLSFYAGLDPAEDGWFARAIEPDVAAVRGNALAHAHDQLEHAQTLWHQYRANGSIGGTQRLESGISDRFRSQARLLFDAQASARQGMRVYTQLKADHPSQWDQMLEDIDAESALQRRSLEELRMVLEPNLLKAKLALIGGDDGEARSSP
;
A
#
# COMPACT_ATOMS: atom_id res chain seq x y z
N MET A 1 -32.83 8.50 -11.62
CA MET A 1 -31.94 8.34 -12.80
C MET A 1 -31.22 9.66 -13.02
N ASN A 2 -29.96 9.72 -12.60
CA ASN A 2 -28.93 10.63 -13.10
C ASN A 2 -27.87 9.73 -13.76
N PRO A 3 -27.38 10.03 -14.96
CA PRO A 3 -26.30 9.27 -15.58
C PRO A 3 -24.97 9.89 -15.12
N GLY A 4 -24.20 9.22 -14.27
CA GLY A 4 -22.90 9.77 -13.86
C GLY A 4 -22.21 9.18 -12.64
N GLU A 5 -22.84 8.28 -11.89
CA GLU A 5 -22.18 7.60 -10.77
C GLU A 5 -22.55 6.11 -10.79
N ALA A 6 -21.68 5.31 -11.41
CA ALA A 6 -21.61 3.89 -11.10
C ALA A 6 -20.87 3.73 -9.76
N PRO A 7 -21.30 2.87 -8.82
CA PRO A 7 -20.64 2.72 -7.52
C PRO A 7 -19.22 2.17 -7.71
N ILE A 8 -18.30 2.55 -6.83
CA ILE A 8 -16.92 2.03 -6.75
C ILE A 8 -16.86 0.49 -6.65
N ALA A 9 -17.97 -0.17 -6.27
CA ALA A 9 -18.13 -1.62 -6.32
C ALA A 9 -18.25 -2.18 -7.76
N GLU A 10 -18.90 -1.49 -8.69
CA GLU A 10 -18.93 -1.86 -10.12
C GLU A 10 -17.57 -1.58 -10.80
N MET A 11 -16.82 -0.58 -10.32
CA MET A 11 -15.47 -0.28 -10.80
C MET A 11 -14.39 -1.23 -10.24
N ARG A 12 -14.63 -1.82 -9.04
CA ARG A 12 -13.85 -2.94 -8.49
C ARG A 12 -14.16 -4.26 -9.21
N ALA A 13 -15.36 -4.44 -9.74
CA ALA A 13 -15.72 -5.62 -10.53
C ALA A 13 -15.04 -5.64 -11.90
N THR A 14 -14.74 -4.47 -12.49
CA THR A 14 -14.06 -4.36 -13.79
C THR A 14 -12.53 -4.45 -13.72
N LEU A 15 -11.91 -4.20 -12.57
CA LEU A 15 -10.45 -4.36 -12.36
C LEU A 15 -10.03 -5.79 -11.96
N ASN A 16 -10.97 -6.58 -11.43
CA ASN A 16 -10.79 -8.02 -11.13
C ASN A 16 -11.46 -8.95 -12.16
N GLN A 17 -12.01 -8.40 -13.24
CA GLN A 17 -12.38 -9.20 -14.40
C GLN A 17 -11.12 -9.43 -15.22
N GLU A 18 -10.65 -10.68 -15.25
CA GLU A 18 -9.92 -11.13 -16.42
C GLU A 18 -10.81 -10.84 -17.64
N PHE A 19 -10.24 -10.33 -18.72
CA PHE A 19 -10.96 -10.08 -19.96
C PHE A 19 -10.37 -10.96 -21.05
N ASP A 20 -11.23 -11.41 -21.94
CA ASP A 20 -10.80 -12.04 -23.18
C ASP A 20 -10.65 -10.97 -24.25
N VAL A 21 -9.54 -11.03 -24.97
CA VAL A 21 -9.38 -10.25 -26.21
C VAL A 21 -10.01 -11.05 -27.34
N VAL A 22 -11.03 -10.49 -27.96
CA VAL A 22 -11.77 -11.13 -29.05
C VAL A 22 -11.33 -10.49 -30.37
N LEU A 23 -10.75 -11.25 -31.28
CA LEU A 23 -10.38 -10.77 -32.60
C LEU A 23 -11.44 -11.24 -33.60
N VAL A 24 -12.28 -10.31 -34.03
CA VAL A 24 -13.32 -10.55 -35.03
C VAL A 24 -12.75 -10.26 -36.42
N PRO A 25 -12.72 -11.21 -37.35
CA PRO A 25 -12.18 -10.98 -38.71
C PRO A 25 -12.94 -9.86 -39.43
N VAL A 26 -12.21 -8.90 -39.99
CA VAL A 26 -12.79 -7.82 -40.83
C VAL A 26 -12.51 -8.11 -42.31
N SER A 27 -11.27 -8.47 -42.61
CA SER A 27 -10.81 -8.74 -43.99
C SER A 27 -11.37 -10.04 -44.57
N HIS A 28 -11.48 -11.08 -43.74
CA HIS A 28 -11.89 -12.43 -44.16
C HIS A 28 -12.91 -13.01 -43.17
N PRO A 29 -14.19 -12.62 -43.23
CA PRO A 29 -15.20 -13.00 -42.23
C PRO A 29 -15.42 -14.51 -42.04
N ALA A 30 -14.96 -15.34 -42.98
CA ALA A 30 -15.01 -16.80 -42.90
C ALA A 30 -13.96 -17.40 -41.93
N LEU A 31 -12.91 -16.64 -41.56
CA LEU A 31 -11.92 -17.03 -40.57
C LEU A 31 -12.51 -16.76 -39.19
N GLY A 32 -13.10 -17.76 -38.54
CA GLY A 32 -13.87 -17.58 -37.30
C GLY A 32 -13.21 -16.70 -36.22
N VAL A 33 -14.02 -16.25 -35.27
CA VAL A 33 -13.58 -15.35 -34.18
C VAL A 33 -12.49 -16.01 -33.34
N ILE A 34 -11.39 -15.29 -33.10
CA ILE A 34 -10.32 -15.75 -32.20
C ILE A 34 -10.59 -15.18 -30.81
N ARG A 35 -10.58 -16.03 -29.80
CA ARG A 35 -10.75 -15.63 -28.39
C ARG A 35 -9.45 -15.87 -27.65
N VAL A 36 -8.83 -14.79 -27.18
CA VAL A 36 -7.55 -14.81 -26.48
C VAL A 36 -7.82 -14.66 -24.99
N SER A 37 -7.67 -15.76 -24.28
CA SER A 37 -7.82 -15.85 -22.83
C SER A 37 -6.49 -15.79 -22.06
N GLU A 38 -5.37 -15.96 -22.77
CA GLU A 38 -4.01 -16.00 -22.23
C GLU A 38 -3.44 -14.59 -22.06
N SER A 39 -2.50 -14.42 -21.11
CA SER A 39 -1.80 -13.14 -20.89
C SER A 39 -0.84 -12.77 -22.03
N LEU A 40 -0.37 -13.75 -22.80
CA LEU A 40 0.46 -13.58 -23.99
C LEU A 40 -0.02 -14.49 -25.13
N PHE A 41 -0.35 -13.89 -26.27
CA PHE A 41 -0.85 -14.57 -27.46
C PHE A 41 0.06 -14.38 -28.66
N ALA A 42 0.33 -15.49 -29.35
CA ALA A 42 1.23 -15.59 -30.47
C ALA A 42 0.54 -15.24 -31.78
N ILE A 43 1.15 -14.40 -32.62
CA ILE A 43 0.68 -14.15 -33.97
C ILE A 43 1.79 -14.49 -34.95
N GLY A 44 1.50 -15.44 -35.83
CA GLY A 44 2.45 -15.89 -36.83
C GLY A 44 1.89 -17.02 -37.67
N ARG A 45 2.40 -17.20 -38.89
CA ARG A 45 1.88 -18.24 -39.82
C ARG A 45 2.12 -19.67 -39.35
N SER A 46 2.94 -19.88 -38.32
CA SER A 46 3.19 -21.18 -37.71
C SER A 46 2.45 -21.37 -36.37
N GLU A 47 1.71 -20.35 -35.92
CA GLU A 47 1.03 -20.32 -34.63
C GLU A 47 -0.46 -20.56 -34.82
N ALA A 48 -1.08 -21.40 -33.99
CA ALA A 48 -2.53 -21.57 -34.02
C ALA A 48 -3.24 -20.27 -33.58
N PRO A 49 -4.39 -19.91 -34.17
CA PRO A 49 -5.13 -20.62 -35.23
C PRO A 49 -4.64 -20.29 -36.66
N PHE A 50 -3.69 -19.38 -36.83
CA PHE A 50 -3.22 -18.92 -38.15
C PHE A 50 -2.52 -20.02 -38.96
N ALA A 51 -1.89 -20.99 -38.29
CA ALA A 51 -1.29 -22.16 -38.92
C ALA A 51 -2.30 -22.99 -39.74
N ASP A 52 -3.58 -22.97 -39.34
CA ASP A 52 -4.66 -23.73 -39.98
C ASP A 52 -5.35 -22.97 -41.12
N TYR A 53 -5.00 -21.70 -41.34
CA TYR A 53 -5.59 -20.89 -42.39
C TYR A 53 -5.11 -21.30 -43.79
N PRO A 54 -5.90 -21.04 -44.85
CA PRO A 54 -5.46 -21.25 -46.22
C PRO A 54 -4.14 -20.53 -46.49
N ARG A 55 -3.21 -21.22 -47.17
CA ARG A 55 -1.83 -20.72 -47.40
C ARG A 55 -1.81 -19.34 -48.03
N GLU A 56 -2.74 -19.06 -48.95
CA GLU A 56 -2.88 -17.76 -49.61
C GLU A 56 -3.14 -16.61 -48.62
N THR A 57 -3.91 -16.86 -47.56
CA THR A 57 -4.29 -15.87 -46.55
C THR A 57 -3.16 -15.53 -45.57
N VAL A 58 -2.26 -16.48 -45.30
CA VAL A 58 -1.13 -16.30 -44.36
C VAL A 58 0.22 -16.12 -45.05
N THR A 59 0.25 -16.00 -46.38
CA THR A 59 1.49 -15.83 -47.15
C THR A 59 2.27 -14.58 -46.73
N ARG A 60 1.56 -13.51 -46.35
CA ARG A 60 2.14 -12.25 -45.88
C ARG A 60 2.41 -12.22 -44.37
N LEU A 61 1.94 -13.20 -43.63
CA LEU A 61 2.20 -13.32 -42.21
C LEU A 61 3.59 -13.92 -41.99
N SER A 62 4.39 -13.29 -41.14
CA SER A 62 5.71 -13.84 -40.76
C SER A 62 5.51 -15.04 -39.84
N ARG A 63 6.48 -15.95 -39.76
CA ARG A 63 6.41 -17.11 -38.84
C ARG A 63 6.27 -16.65 -37.40
N ARG A 64 7.07 -15.65 -37.01
CA ARG A 64 6.91 -14.83 -35.82
C ARG A 64 6.58 -13.41 -36.28
N HIS A 65 5.33 -12.98 -36.13
CA HIS A 65 4.85 -11.72 -36.69
C HIS A 65 4.59 -10.67 -35.62
N ALA A 66 3.74 -10.99 -34.65
CA ALA A 66 3.40 -10.08 -33.58
C ALA A 66 3.05 -10.84 -32.29
N ARG A 67 2.93 -10.12 -31.19
CA ARG A 67 2.41 -10.61 -29.91
C ARG A 67 1.31 -9.69 -29.43
N ILE A 68 0.22 -10.27 -28.96
CA ILE A 68 -0.78 -9.55 -28.16
C ILE A 68 -0.57 -9.96 -26.72
N PHE A 69 -0.54 -9.00 -25.80
CA PHE A 69 -0.39 -9.31 -24.37
C PHE A 69 -1.19 -8.34 -23.51
N SER A 70 -1.53 -8.81 -22.32
CA SER A 70 -2.30 -8.06 -21.33
C SER A 70 -1.44 -7.76 -20.11
N GLU A 71 -1.35 -6.49 -19.73
CA GLU A 71 -0.51 -6.03 -18.62
C GLU A 71 -1.15 -4.81 -17.96
N HIS A 72 -1.15 -4.77 -16.62
CA HIS A 72 -1.82 -3.72 -15.81
C HIS A 72 -3.29 -3.44 -16.21
N GLY A 73 -4.03 -4.45 -16.65
CA GLY A 73 -5.43 -4.30 -17.08
C GLY A 73 -5.60 -3.64 -18.46
N ALA A 74 -4.54 -3.53 -19.26
CA ALA A 74 -4.57 -3.02 -20.63
C ALA A 74 -4.01 -4.03 -21.63
N VAL A 75 -4.50 -3.97 -22.88
CA VAL A 75 -4.04 -4.81 -23.99
C VAL A 75 -3.03 -4.05 -24.83
N TYR A 76 -1.96 -4.74 -25.24
CA TYR A 76 -0.91 -4.23 -26.10
C TYR A 76 -0.65 -5.19 -27.26
N VAL A 77 -0.16 -4.64 -28.37
CA VAL A 77 0.36 -5.40 -29.51
C VAL A 77 1.79 -4.96 -29.81
N ALA A 78 2.70 -5.92 -29.96
CA ALA A 78 4.08 -5.68 -30.37
C ALA A 78 4.37 -6.38 -31.69
N ASP A 79 4.96 -5.65 -32.64
CA ASP A 79 5.50 -6.24 -33.87
C ASP A 79 6.87 -6.84 -33.58
N LEU A 80 7.11 -8.07 -34.06
CA LEU A 80 8.36 -8.81 -33.83
C LEU A 80 9.30 -8.73 -35.04
N ASP A 81 9.49 -7.51 -35.56
CA ASP A 81 10.25 -7.19 -36.78
C ASP A 81 9.71 -7.95 -38.00
N SER A 82 8.40 -7.90 -38.16
CA SER A 82 7.71 -8.67 -39.18
C SER A 82 7.95 -8.10 -40.59
N LYS A 83 8.08 -8.99 -41.58
CA LYS A 83 8.44 -8.59 -42.96
C LYS A 83 7.44 -7.61 -43.59
N ASN A 84 6.16 -7.74 -43.24
CA ASN A 84 5.07 -6.96 -43.82
C ASN A 84 4.40 -6.01 -42.82
N GLY A 85 4.91 -5.93 -41.59
CA GLY A 85 4.45 -5.02 -40.54
C GLY A 85 3.11 -5.40 -39.88
N THR A 86 2.94 -4.87 -38.67
CA THR A 86 1.70 -4.84 -37.89
C THR A 86 1.20 -3.40 -37.77
N SER A 87 -0.11 -3.17 -37.78
CA SER A 87 -0.68 -1.83 -37.59
C SER A 87 -1.93 -1.84 -36.72
N VAL A 88 -2.13 -0.74 -35.99
CA VAL A 88 -3.35 -0.45 -35.20
C VAL A 88 -4.03 0.75 -35.86
N ASN A 89 -5.28 0.59 -36.32
CA ASN A 89 -6.05 1.62 -37.02
C ASN A 89 -5.27 2.27 -38.18
N GLY A 90 -4.48 1.46 -38.91
CA GLY A 90 -3.65 1.91 -40.03
C GLY A 90 -2.32 2.57 -39.64
N VAL A 91 -2.03 2.74 -38.34
CA VAL A 91 -0.74 3.24 -37.84
C VAL A 91 0.19 2.07 -37.57
N SER A 92 1.36 2.06 -38.20
CA SER A 92 2.34 0.97 -38.07
C SER A 92 2.94 0.89 -36.67
N VAL A 93 3.08 -0.33 -36.16
CA VAL A 93 3.73 -0.69 -34.89
C VAL A 93 5.18 -1.02 -35.23
N CYS A 94 6.10 -0.06 -35.04
CA CYS A 94 7.46 -0.18 -35.57
C CYS A 94 8.53 -0.52 -34.52
N GLU A 95 8.41 -0.01 -33.28
CA GLU A 95 9.52 0.00 -32.31
C GLU A 95 9.09 -0.26 -30.86
N SER A 96 7.84 0.04 -30.50
CA SER A 96 7.32 -0.16 -29.15
C SER A 96 5.93 -0.80 -29.21
N PRO A 97 5.58 -1.64 -28.21
CA PRO A 97 4.23 -2.15 -28.09
C PRO A 97 3.20 -1.01 -28.12
N SER A 98 2.18 -1.15 -28.95
CA SER A 98 1.10 -0.18 -29.08
C SER A 98 -0.10 -0.64 -28.27
N ARG A 99 -0.68 0.27 -27.49
CA ARG A 99 -1.89 -0.03 -26.71
C ARG A 99 -3.08 -0.22 -27.64
N VAL A 100 -3.89 -1.24 -27.37
CA VAL A 100 -5.06 -1.63 -28.15
C VAL A 100 -6.31 -1.48 -27.29
N ARG A 101 -7.38 -0.93 -27.85
CA ARG A 101 -8.68 -0.74 -27.19
C ARG A 101 -9.78 -1.51 -27.89
N ALA A 102 -10.88 -1.74 -27.20
CA ALA A 102 -12.08 -2.29 -27.81
C ALA A 102 -12.55 -1.39 -28.96
N GLY A 103 -12.84 -2.00 -30.11
CA GLY A 103 -13.21 -1.35 -31.36
C GLY A 103 -12.05 -1.11 -32.33
N ASP A 104 -10.81 -1.11 -31.86
CA ASP A 104 -9.63 -0.90 -32.69
C ASP A 104 -9.48 -1.99 -33.75
N GLU A 105 -8.91 -1.63 -34.89
CA GLU A 105 -8.61 -2.55 -35.97
C GLU A 105 -7.12 -2.89 -35.98
N LEU A 106 -6.80 -4.17 -35.73
CA LEU A 106 -5.47 -4.72 -35.85
C LEU A 106 -5.30 -5.32 -37.23
N CYS A 107 -4.26 -4.91 -37.95
CA CYS A 107 -3.93 -5.48 -39.25
C CYS A 107 -2.52 -6.07 -39.25
N PHE A 108 -2.43 -7.34 -39.63
CA PHE A 108 -1.20 -8.11 -39.71
C PHE A 108 -0.84 -8.39 -41.17
N GLY A 109 0.40 -8.13 -41.55
CA GLY A 109 0.91 -8.37 -42.90
C GLY A 109 0.22 -7.56 -44.01
N GLY A 110 -0.53 -6.51 -43.64
CA GLY A 110 -1.24 -5.59 -44.54
C GLY A 110 -2.59 -6.10 -45.07
N GLU A 111 -2.96 -7.35 -44.81
CA GLU A 111 -4.17 -7.97 -45.38
C GLU A 111 -5.06 -8.65 -44.33
N LEU A 112 -4.49 -9.12 -43.21
CA LEU A 112 -5.24 -9.78 -42.14
C LEU A 112 -5.72 -8.76 -41.10
N ALA A 113 -6.86 -8.12 -41.38
CA ALA A 113 -7.51 -7.17 -40.47
C ALA A 113 -8.52 -7.85 -39.53
N TYR A 114 -8.45 -7.51 -38.25
CA TYR A 114 -9.33 -7.93 -37.17
C TYR A 114 -9.82 -6.73 -36.36
N ARG A 115 -11.09 -6.74 -35.96
CA ARG A 115 -11.65 -5.79 -35.00
C ARG A 115 -11.54 -6.38 -33.61
N VAL A 116 -11.03 -5.59 -32.68
CA VAL A 116 -10.78 -6.00 -31.31
C VAL A 116 -12.04 -5.82 -30.48
N GLY A 117 -12.52 -6.87 -29.85
CA GLY A 117 -13.45 -6.85 -28.72
C GLY A 117 -12.68 -7.11 -27.44
N ILE A 118 -13.16 -6.53 -26.34
CA ILE A 118 -12.69 -6.85 -24.99
C ILE A 118 -13.93 -7.30 -24.23
N GLU A 119 -14.03 -8.59 -23.98
CA GLU A 119 -15.18 -9.19 -23.30
C GLU A 119 -14.79 -9.55 -21.86
N PRO A 120 -15.59 -9.16 -20.85
CA PRO A 120 -15.31 -9.56 -19.48
C PRO A 120 -15.50 -11.08 -19.31
N ARG A 121 -14.50 -11.72 -18.70
CA ARG A 121 -14.52 -13.14 -18.29
C ARG A 121 -14.84 -13.23 -16.80
N ALA A 122 -15.59 -14.24 -16.41
CA ALA A 122 -15.78 -14.55 -14.99
C ALA A 122 -14.45 -15.03 -14.42
N PHE A 123 -13.94 -14.34 -13.39
CA PHE A 123 -12.71 -14.72 -12.70
C PHE A 123 -12.81 -16.16 -12.17
N ASP A 124 -11.85 -17.01 -12.55
CA ASP A 124 -11.72 -18.37 -12.01
C ASP A 124 -10.64 -18.38 -10.90
N PRO A 125 -11.04 -18.35 -9.63
CA PRO A 125 -10.09 -18.34 -8.51
C PRO A 125 -9.26 -19.63 -8.42
N ALA A 126 -9.73 -20.76 -8.96
CA ALA A 126 -8.97 -22.01 -8.95
C ALA A 126 -7.83 -21.95 -9.97
N ALA A 127 -8.11 -21.48 -11.20
CA ALA A 127 -7.10 -21.29 -12.24
C ALA A 127 -6.04 -20.24 -11.84
N ALA A 128 -6.47 -19.12 -11.25
CA ALA A 128 -5.55 -18.07 -10.77
C ALA A 128 -4.62 -18.57 -9.65
N ARG A 129 -5.14 -19.41 -8.76
CA ARG A 129 -4.38 -19.98 -7.64
C ARG A 129 -3.46 -21.12 -8.08
N ALA A 130 -3.85 -21.91 -9.08
CA ALA A 130 -3.00 -22.90 -9.72
C ALA A 130 -1.80 -22.24 -10.43
N ALA A 131 -2.02 -21.13 -11.15
CA ALA A 131 -0.94 -20.37 -11.79
C ALA A 131 0.06 -19.76 -10.80
N GLN A 132 -0.40 -19.34 -9.60
CA GLN A 132 0.47 -18.85 -8.51
C GLN A 132 1.28 -19.96 -7.82
N GLN A 133 0.97 -21.23 -8.09
CA GLN A 133 1.60 -22.40 -7.44
C GLN A 133 2.59 -23.13 -8.34
N VAL A 134 2.87 -22.61 -9.53
CA VAL A 134 3.89 -23.14 -10.43
C VAL A 134 5.23 -22.43 -10.16
N SER A 135 6.28 -23.19 -9.87
CA SER A 135 7.65 -22.68 -9.90
C SER A 135 8.54 -23.53 -10.80
N VAL A 136 9.53 -22.89 -11.42
CA VAL A 136 10.53 -23.53 -12.26
C VAL A 136 11.90 -23.30 -11.64
N THR A 137 12.51 -24.36 -11.13
CA THR A 137 13.89 -24.32 -10.62
C THR A 137 14.85 -24.74 -11.73
N LEU A 138 15.77 -23.86 -12.10
CA LEU A 138 16.85 -24.11 -13.05
C LEU A 138 18.13 -24.45 -12.27
N THR A 139 18.51 -25.72 -12.27
CA THR A 139 19.72 -26.20 -11.58
C THR A 139 20.87 -26.30 -12.58
N PRO A 140 22.04 -25.68 -12.34
CA PRO A 140 23.14 -25.73 -13.30
C PRO A 140 23.62 -27.16 -13.53
N GLU A 141 23.76 -27.56 -14.79
CA GLU A 141 24.31 -28.88 -15.14
C GLU A 141 25.83 -28.92 -14.96
N ARG A 142 26.48 -27.75 -15.09
CA ARG A 142 27.94 -27.59 -15.07
C ARG A 142 28.44 -27.10 -13.72
N ALA A 143 28.92 -28.04 -12.90
CA ALA A 143 29.50 -27.73 -11.59
C ALA A 143 30.86 -26.99 -11.67
N ASP A 144 31.56 -27.06 -12.80
CA ASP A 144 32.88 -26.45 -13.02
C ASP A 144 32.85 -24.91 -13.10
N LEU A 145 31.70 -24.36 -13.49
CA LEU A 145 31.50 -22.92 -13.66
C LEU A 145 31.05 -22.23 -12.36
N GLY A 146 30.71 -22.98 -11.31
CA GLY A 146 30.20 -22.40 -10.06
C GLY A 146 28.94 -21.56 -10.27
N LEU A 147 28.13 -21.92 -11.27
CA LEU A 147 26.82 -21.32 -11.48
C LEU A 147 25.91 -21.68 -10.31
N GLU A 148 24.96 -20.80 -10.01
CA GLU A 148 24.02 -20.95 -8.91
C GLU A 148 22.64 -21.34 -9.45
N PRO A 149 21.85 -22.16 -8.71
CA PRO A 149 20.46 -22.42 -9.04
C PRO A 149 19.60 -21.17 -9.07
N ILE A 150 18.66 -21.13 -10.02
CA ILE A 150 17.68 -20.05 -10.19
C ILE A 150 16.29 -20.62 -9.92
N ASP A 151 15.56 -20.08 -8.95
CA ASP A 151 14.19 -20.48 -8.69
C ASP A 151 13.22 -19.41 -9.20
N VAL A 152 12.45 -19.73 -10.24
CA VAL A 152 11.52 -18.82 -10.92
C VAL A 152 10.12 -19.11 -10.40
N SER A 153 9.61 -18.23 -9.54
CA SER A 153 8.25 -18.33 -8.98
C SER A 153 7.30 -17.26 -9.50
N ALA A 154 7.76 -16.38 -10.40
CA ALA A 154 6.97 -15.32 -11.00
C ALA A 154 7.22 -15.28 -12.52
N PHE A 155 6.13 -15.11 -13.28
CA PHE A 155 6.15 -15.16 -14.74
C PHE A 155 5.50 -13.92 -15.35
N PRO A 156 6.01 -13.40 -16.48
CA PRO A 156 7.12 -13.94 -17.26
C PRO A 156 8.49 -13.65 -16.62
N PHE A 157 9.51 -14.42 -17.00
CA PHE A 157 10.89 -14.26 -16.56
C PHE A 157 11.81 -14.08 -17.76
N LEU A 158 12.49 -12.94 -17.85
CA LEU A 158 13.38 -12.61 -18.97
C LEU A 158 14.80 -13.14 -18.74
N ILE A 159 15.31 -13.89 -19.70
CA ILE A 159 16.72 -14.26 -19.78
C ILE A 159 17.47 -13.15 -20.50
N SER A 160 18.36 -12.50 -19.76
CA SER A 160 19.08 -11.32 -20.23
C SER A 160 20.52 -11.27 -19.70
N LYS A 161 21.46 -10.90 -20.58
CA LYS A 161 22.87 -10.65 -20.16
C LYS A 161 23.04 -9.45 -19.23
N THR A 162 22.03 -8.56 -19.16
CA THR A 162 22.03 -7.40 -18.25
C THR A 162 21.35 -7.70 -16.92
N ASP A 163 20.67 -8.84 -16.80
CA ASP A 163 20.10 -9.26 -15.52
C ASP A 163 21.23 -9.63 -14.54
N ALA A 164 21.05 -9.33 -13.25
CA ALA A 164 22.02 -9.62 -12.20
C ALA A 164 22.39 -11.12 -12.14
N LEU A 165 21.43 -12.00 -12.44
CA LEU A 165 21.60 -13.46 -12.42
C LEU A 165 22.67 -13.96 -13.38
N PHE A 166 22.80 -13.30 -14.54
CA PHE A 166 23.77 -13.67 -15.58
C PHE A 166 24.98 -12.73 -15.59
N SER A 167 24.76 -11.42 -15.37
CA SER A 167 25.82 -10.41 -15.39
C SER A 167 26.83 -10.54 -14.24
N ARG A 168 26.45 -11.13 -13.10
CA ARG A 168 27.38 -11.44 -11.98
C ARG A 168 28.56 -12.32 -12.41
N TYR A 169 28.38 -13.12 -13.46
CA TYR A 169 29.44 -13.97 -14.00
C TYR A 169 30.34 -13.25 -15.00
N LYS A 170 30.06 -11.99 -15.35
CA LYS A 170 30.80 -11.25 -16.39
C LYS A 170 32.26 -11.02 -16.03
N GLU A 171 32.58 -10.82 -14.75
CA GLU A 171 33.98 -10.64 -14.30
C GLU A 171 34.79 -11.93 -14.41
N ARG A 172 34.15 -13.08 -14.15
CA ARG A 172 34.80 -14.39 -14.10
C ARG A 172 34.78 -15.13 -15.44
N PHE A 173 33.69 -15.01 -16.19
CA PHE A 173 33.42 -15.66 -17.46
C PHE A 173 32.86 -14.66 -18.50
N PRO A 174 33.59 -13.58 -18.83
CA PRO A 174 33.11 -12.52 -19.71
C PRO A 174 32.69 -13.04 -21.08
N HIS A 175 33.44 -14.01 -21.61
CA HIS A 175 33.13 -14.64 -22.89
C HIS A 175 31.79 -15.38 -22.84
N GLN A 176 31.50 -16.14 -21.78
CA GLN A 176 30.27 -16.92 -21.69
C GLN A 176 29.04 -16.02 -21.56
N VAL A 177 29.11 -14.96 -20.74
CA VAL A 177 28.00 -14.00 -20.57
C VAL A 177 27.67 -13.28 -21.89
N ASN A 178 28.67 -13.05 -22.75
CA ASN A 178 28.46 -12.45 -24.07
C ASN A 178 27.73 -13.37 -25.07
N TYR A 179 27.54 -14.66 -24.75
CA TYR A 179 26.70 -15.54 -25.57
C TYR A 179 25.20 -15.39 -25.27
N ILE A 180 24.85 -14.79 -24.13
CA ILE A 180 23.48 -14.40 -23.81
C ILE A 180 23.21 -13.03 -24.44
N SER A 181 22.02 -12.84 -24.99
CA SER A 181 21.57 -11.57 -25.57
C SER A 181 20.85 -10.74 -24.49
N ARG A 182 20.65 -9.44 -24.70
CA ARG A 182 19.89 -8.62 -23.72
C ARG A 182 18.41 -9.01 -23.64
N ARG A 183 17.87 -9.49 -24.76
CA ARG A 183 16.56 -10.14 -24.87
C ARG A 183 16.81 -11.51 -25.48
N HIS A 184 17.22 -12.46 -24.64
CA HIS A 184 17.66 -13.77 -25.14
C HIS A 184 16.47 -14.71 -25.28
N ALA A 185 15.81 -15.01 -24.17
CA ALA A 185 14.62 -15.84 -24.11
C ALA A 185 13.72 -15.35 -22.97
N HIS A 186 12.50 -15.86 -22.90
CA HIS A 186 11.66 -15.67 -21.72
C HIS A 186 10.96 -16.96 -21.33
N LEU A 187 10.70 -17.11 -20.03
CA LEU A 187 9.81 -18.13 -19.48
C LEU A 187 8.46 -17.51 -19.18
N PHE A 188 7.37 -18.19 -19.53
CA PHE A 188 6.02 -17.69 -19.28
C PHE A 188 5.06 -18.86 -19.04
N LEU A 189 3.91 -18.57 -18.44
CA LEU A 189 2.86 -19.57 -18.25
C LEU A 189 1.86 -19.50 -19.41
N ARG A 190 1.56 -20.65 -20.00
CA ARG A 190 0.46 -20.85 -20.95
C ARG A 190 -0.40 -22.00 -20.44
N GLY A 191 -1.67 -21.72 -20.16
CA GLY A 191 -2.59 -22.71 -19.60
C GLY A 191 -2.14 -23.31 -18.26
N GLY A 192 -1.38 -22.55 -17.44
CA GLY A 192 -0.83 -23.04 -16.17
C GLY A 192 0.42 -23.92 -16.31
N GLU A 193 0.96 -24.10 -17.51
CA GLU A 193 2.20 -24.82 -17.77
C GLU A 193 3.33 -23.84 -18.13
N PRO A 194 4.58 -24.09 -17.70
CA PRO A 194 5.72 -23.26 -18.07
C PRO A 194 6.18 -23.53 -19.50
N TYR A 195 6.41 -22.46 -20.25
CA TYR A 195 6.96 -22.47 -21.61
C TYR A 195 8.21 -21.61 -21.67
N VAL A 196 9.09 -21.93 -22.62
CA VAL A 196 10.23 -21.09 -23.00
C VAL A 196 10.10 -20.66 -24.46
N GLU A 197 10.48 -19.42 -24.76
CA GLU A 197 10.57 -18.91 -26.12
C GLU A 197 11.85 -18.11 -26.33
N ASP A 198 12.54 -18.37 -27.45
CA ASP A 198 13.69 -17.60 -27.91
C ASP A 198 13.24 -16.27 -28.54
N LEU A 199 13.75 -15.14 -28.04
CA LEU A 199 13.38 -13.78 -28.46
C LEU A 199 14.19 -13.30 -29.68
N GLY A 200 14.74 -14.24 -30.45
CA GLY A 200 15.62 -13.95 -31.58
C GLY A 200 17.07 -13.75 -31.14
N SER A 201 17.52 -14.50 -30.14
CA SER A 201 18.90 -14.43 -29.67
C SER A 201 19.92 -14.80 -30.75
N THR A 202 21.08 -14.14 -30.70
CA THR A 202 22.19 -14.37 -31.66
C THR A 202 22.64 -15.84 -31.64
N ASN A 203 22.81 -16.40 -30.45
CA ASN A 203 23.38 -17.73 -30.25
C ASN A 203 22.34 -18.84 -29.98
N GLY A 204 21.05 -18.49 -29.90
CA GLY A 204 19.95 -19.43 -29.73
C GLY A 204 19.73 -19.93 -28.31
N THR A 205 18.50 -20.39 -28.07
CA THR A 205 18.08 -21.14 -26.88
C THR A 205 17.87 -22.62 -27.24
N PHE A 206 18.15 -23.54 -26.33
CA PHE A 206 18.13 -24.98 -26.58
C PHE A 206 17.33 -25.72 -25.50
N VAL A 207 16.48 -26.67 -25.87
CA VAL A 207 15.81 -27.59 -24.95
C VAL A 207 16.16 -29.03 -25.34
N GLY A 208 16.70 -29.81 -24.41
CA GLY A 208 17.14 -31.18 -24.66
C GLY A 208 18.23 -31.30 -25.75
N GLY A 209 19.06 -30.27 -25.91
CA GLY A 209 20.09 -30.18 -26.95
C GLY A 209 19.56 -29.80 -28.34
N THR A 210 18.26 -29.59 -28.51
CA THR A 210 17.66 -29.11 -29.75
C THR A 210 17.49 -27.60 -29.68
N ARG A 211 18.00 -26.86 -30.67
CA ARG A 211 17.80 -25.40 -30.75
C ARG A 211 16.31 -25.13 -30.96
N LEU A 212 15.74 -24.25 -30.15
CA LEU A 212 14.38 -23.77 -30.35
C LEU A 212 14.26 -23.11 -31.72
N ASP A 213 13.13 -23.34 -32.37
CA ASP A 213 12.74 -22.62 -33.57
C ASP A 213 12.07 -21.29 -33.20
N GLU A 214 11.28 -20.72 -34.09
CA GLU A 214 10.64 -19.42 -33.86
C GLU A 214 9.39 -19.50 -32.96
N SER A 215 9.07 -20.67 -32.40
CA SER A 215 7.90 -20.94 -31.57
C SER A 215 8.27 -21.34 -30.13
N ALA A 216 7.32 -21.14 -29.21
CA ALA A 216 7.50 -21.47 -27.80
C ALA A 216 7.39 -22.99 -27.55
N VAL A 217 8.19 -23.52 -26.63
CA VAL A 217 8.22 -24.95 -26.26
C VAL A 217 7.88 -25.13 -24.78
N ALA A 218 7.05 -26.12 -24.47
CA ALA A 218 6.68 -26.47 -23.09
C ALA A 218 7.89 -27.05 -22.34
N LEU A 219 8.10 -26.60 -21.11
CA LEU A 219 9.16 -27.08 -20.23
C LEU A 219 8.63 -28.19 -19.29
N HIS A 220 9.34 -29.30 -19.24
CA HIS A 220 9.04 -30.44 -18.38
C HIS A 220 10.14 -30.68 -17.35
N ASP A 221 9.79 -31.42 -16.30
CA ASP A 221 10.75 -31.85 -15.28
C ASP A 221 11.87 -32.70 -15.91
N GLY A 222 13.11 -32.35 -15.60
CA GLY A 222 14.32 -33.00 -16.10
C GLY A 222 14.87 -32.45 -17.41
N ASP A 223 14.17 -31.53 -18.09
CA ASP A 223 14.62 -30.93 -19.35
C ASP A 223 15.95 -30.20 -19.19
N LEU A 224 16.81 -30.26 -20.22
CA LEU A 224 18.04 -29.47 -20.27
C LEU A 224 17.81 -28.20 -21.08
N LEU A 225 17.76 -27.06 -20.39
CA LEU A 225 17.57 -25.74 -20.96
C LEU A 225 18.91 -25.00 -21.08
N GLY A 226 19.31 -24.67 -22.31
CA GLY A 226 20.57 -24.02 -22.65
C GLY A 226 20.38 -22.62 -23.25
N PHE A 227 21.19 -21.65 -22.82
CA PHE A 227 21.22 -20.29 -23.38
C PHE A 227 22.59 -19.98 -23.98
N GLY A 228 22.59 -19.61 -25.25
CA GLY A 228 23.80 -19.26 -25.99
C GLY A 228 24.75 -20.45 -26.13
N SER A 229 24.30 -21.54 -26.74
CA SER A 229 25.00 -22.84 -26.85
C SER A 229 25.09 -23.59 -25.50
N ASP A 230 26.23 -24.21 -25.21
CA ASP A 230 26.56 -25.06 -24.07
C ASP A 230 27.18 -24.28 -22.89
N HIS A 231 27.06 -22.95 -22.90
CA HIS A 231 27.63 -22.07 -21.87
C HIS A 231 26.76 -22.01 -20.60
N PHE A 232 25.47 -21.73 -20.75
CA PHE A 232 24.52 -21.68 -19.64
C PHE A 232 23.49 -22.77 -19.78
N VAL A 233 23.79 -23.95 -19.25
CA VAL A 233 22.92 -25.14 -19.32
C VAL A 233 22.39 -25.45 -17.93
N TYR A 234 21.07 -25.50 -17.82
CA TYR A 234 20.34 -25.78 -16.61
C TYR A 234 19.42 -26.98 -16.80
N ARG A 235 19.33 -27.81 -15.78
CA ARG A 235 18.31 -28.82 -15.62
C ARG A 235 17.06 -28.19 -15.01
N VAL A 236 15.95 -28.34 -15.69
CA VAL A 236 14.64 -27.81 -15.29
C VAL A 236 14.02 -28.75 -14.26
N LYS A 237 13.51 -28.18 -13.18
CA LYS A 237 12.60 -28.86 -12.24
C LYS A 237 11.32 -28.05 -12.12
N VAL A 238 10.18 -28.64 -12.49
CA VAL A 238 8.88 -27.97 -12.44
C VAL A 238 8.15 -28.42 -11.18
N GLN A 239 7.81 -27.50 -10.29
CA GLN A 239 7.05 -27.78 -9.08
C GLN A 239 5.64 -27.22 -9.20
N LYS A 240 4.64 -28.06 -8.91
CA LYS A 240 3.24 -27.67 -8.76
C LYS A 240 2.79 -28.10 -7.37
N ALA A 241 2.25 -27.17 -6.57
CA ALA A 241 1.67 -27.55 -5.29
C ALA A 241 0.44 -28.47 -5.51
N ILE A 242 0.39 -29.61 -4.84
CA ILE A 242 -0.74 -30.54 -4.91
C ILE A 242 -1.89 -29.98 -4.08
N GLU A 243 -3.10 -29.90 -4.65
CA GLU A 243 -4.33 -29.51 -3.96
C GLU A 243 -4.63 -30.45 -2.78
N ILE A 244 -4.80 -29.89 -1.58
CA ILE A 244 -5.56 -30.54 -0.51
C ILE A 244 -7.01 -30.07 -0.69
N GLU A 245 -7.92 -30.94 -1.12
CA GLU A 245 -9.34 -30.61 -1.25
C GLU A 245 -9.94 -30.12 0.08
N PRO A 246 -10.67 -28.99 0.09
CA PRO A 246 -11.41 -28.53 1.26
C PRO A 246 -12.81 -29.15 1.26
N THR A 247 -12.94 -30.40 1.70
CA THR A 247 -14.25 -31.01 1.94
C THR A 247 -14.77 -30.65 3.35
N VAL A 248 -15.78 -29.76 3.35
CA VAL A 248 -16.84 -29.53 4.36
C VAL A 248 -16.49 -28.69 5.60
N THR A 249 -16.85 -27.40 5.55
CA THR A 249 -17.44 -26.71 6.71
C THR A 249 -18.49 -25.71 6.20
N HIS A 250 -19.72 -26.19 6.00
CA HIS A 250 -20.90 -25.32 5.93
C HIS A 250 -22.09 -25.99 6.64
N LEU A 251 -22.71 -25.20 7.54
CA LEU A 251 -23.94 -25.42 8.32
C LEU A 251 -23.87 -26.41 9.51
N MET A 252 -24.00 -25.92 10.75
CA MET A 252 -25.24 -25.44 11.37
C MET A 252 -25.00 -24.72 12.71
N ALA A 253 -25.83 -23.71 12.97
CA ALA A 253 -25.91 -22.92 14.19
C ALA A 253 -26.83 -23.57 15.25
N ARG A 254 -26.52 -23.33 16.55
CA ARG A 254 -27.35 -23.48 17.78
C ARG A 254 -27.91 -24.90 18.05
N ASN A 255 -27.90 -25.48 19.25
CA ASN A 255 -28.06 -24.97 20.62
C ASN A 255 -27.56 -26.05 21.61
N PRO A 256 -27.17 -25.72 22.86
CA PRO A 256 -26.64 -26.69 23.83
C PRO A 256 -27.76 -27.29 24.70
N ARG A 257 -27.73 -28.62 24.95
CA ARG A 257 -28.05 -29.31 26.22
C ARG A 257 -28.28 -30.82 26.02
N GLN A 258 -27.77 -31.58 27.01
CA GLN A 258 -28.09 -32.97 27.40
C GLN A 258 -27.66 -34.06 26.39
N ASP A 259 -27.01 -35.16 26.74
CA ASP A 259 -27.02 -35.92 27.99
C ASP A 259 -25.72 -36.73 28.19
N ASN A 260 -25.50 -37.07 29.46
CA ASN A 260 -24.65 -38.17 29.93
C ASN A 260 -24.78 -39.44 29.08
N ALA A 261 -23.67 -40.14 28.88
CA ALA A 261 -23.45 -41.49 29.43
C ALA A 261 -22.27 -42.20 28.76
N GLN A 262 -21.33 -42.63 29.61
CA GLN A 262 -20.74 -43.97 29.61
C GLN A 262 -19.76 -44.34 28.46
N GLN A 263 -18.68 -45.11 28.64
CA GLN A 263 -18.00 -45.73 29.77
C GLN A 263 -16.86 -46.58 29.15
N ASN A 264 -15.76 -46.77 29.90
CA ASN A 264 -14.71 -47.81 29.76
C ASN A 264 -13.43 -47.55 28.94
N ASN A 265 -12.42 -47.02 29.65
CA ASN A 265 -11.04 -47.53 29.88
C ASN A 265 -10.66 -48.96 29.38
N PRO A 266 -9.36 -49.39 29.37
CA PRO A 266 -8.11 -48.71 29.77
C PRO A 266 -6.89 -48.96 28.81
N PRO A 267 -5.67 -48.44 29.14
CA PRO A 267 -4.47 -48.51 28.29
C PRO A 267 -3.43 -49.59 28.71
N GLN A 268 -2.37 -49.73 27.88
CA GLN A 268 -1.00 -50.25 28.14
C GLN A 268 -0.70 -51.76 27.93
N PRO A 269 0.58 -52.25 27.85
CA PRO A 269 1.83 -51.69 27.26
C PRO A 269 2.85 -52.74 26.66
N VAL A 270 4.00 -52.22 26.19
CA VAL A 270 5.39 -52.78 26.03
C VAL A 270 5.77 -53.99 25.14
N ALA A 271 6.92 -53.79 24.47
CA ALA A 271 7.74 -54.65 23.59
C ALA A 271 8.37 -55.89 24.28
N PRO A 272 9.14 -56.78 23.61
CA PRO A 272 10.56 -56.47 23.28
C PRO A 272 11.25 -57.25 22.10
N HIS A 273 12.49 -56.79 21.79
CA HIS A 273 13.69 -57.46 21.26
C HIS A 273 13.94 -57.74 19.77
N ASP A 274 14.88 -56.94 19.23
CA ASP A 274 16.22 -57.29 18.70
C ASP A 274 16.47 -58.59 17.93
N GLY A 275 17.17 -58.45 16.79
CA GLY A 275 17.93 -59.54 16.18
C GLY A 275 18.29 -59.32 14.70
N ALA A 276 19.43 -58.67 14.45
CA ALA A 276 20.00 -58.44 13.13
C ALA A 276 20.49 -59.72 12.43
N ALA A 277 20.37 -59.79 11.09
CA ALA A 277 21.50 -59.98 10.17
C ALA A 277 21.08 -60.12 8.68
N ALA A 278 21.74 -59.29 7.87
CA ALA A 278 22.39 -59.64 6.59
C ALA A 278 21.69 -59.33 5.24
N ARG A 279 22.41 -58.46 4.51
CA ARG A 279 22.58 -58.33 3.04
C ARG A 279 21.56 -57.48 2.29
N SER A 280 21.96 -56.24 2.00
CA SER A 280 21.93 -55.76 0.61
C SER A 280 23.01 -54.70 0.39
N THR A 281 23.96 -55.03 -0.48
CA THR A 281 24.98 -54.13 -1.02
C THR A 281 24.40 -53.40 -2.23
N ALA A 282 24.36 -52.07 -2.18
CA ALA A 282 24.71 -51.14 -3.28
C ALA A 282 24.09 -49.77 -2.99
N THR A 283 24.92 -48.88 -2.47
CA THR A 283 24.72 -47.44 -2.38
C THR A 283 24.60 -46.85 -3.79
N PRO A 284 23.55 -46.10 -4.16
CA PRO A 284 23.73 -44.92 -4.99
C PRO A 284 24.13 -43.76 -4.08
N SER A 285 25.22 -43.09 -4.42
CA SER A 285 25.72 -41.90 -3.72
C SER A 285 24.62 -40.84 -3.57
N PRO A 286 24.64 -40.03 -2.50
CA PRO A 286 23.66 -38.97 -2.30
C PRO A 286 23.80 -37.92 -3.41
N GLU A 287 22.68 -37.53 -4.00
CA GLU A 287 22.58 -36.27 -4.76
C GLU A 287 23.16 -35.13 -3.90
N PRO A 288 23.88 -34.17 -4.51
CA PRO A 288 24.47 -33.08 -3.74
C PRO A 288 23.34 -32.31 -3.07
N ALA A 289 23.38 -32.23 -1.73
CA ALA A 289 22.52 -31.36 -0.97
C ALA A 289 22.68 -29.93 -1.54
N ILE A 290 21.61 -29.42 -2.15
CA ILE A 290 21.55 -28.04 -2.64
C ILE A 290 21.73 -27.15 -1.42
N ASP A 291 22.84 -26.41 -1.39
CA ASP A 291 23.13 -25.38 -0.41
C ASP A 291 22.05 -24.29 -0.54
N MET A 292 21.07 -24.29 0.37
CA MET A 292 19.95 -23.35 0.34
C MET A 292 20.40 -21.89 0.44
N ASP A 293 21.61 -21.62 0.96
CA ASP A 293 22.19 -20.28 1.07
C ASP A 293 22.72 -19.72 -0.27
N LYS A 294 22.72 -20.51 -1.35
CA LYS A 294 23.21 -20.10 -2.70
C LYS A 294 22.17 -20.17 -3.82
N THR A 295 20.89 -20.38 -3.48
CA THR A 295 19.80 -20.39 -4.47
C THR A 295 19.27 -18.96 -4.65
N THR A 296 19.27 -18.44 -5.88
CA THR A 296 18.69 -17.11 -6.13
C THR A 296 17.19 -17.26 -6.43
N PHE A 297 16.34 -16.71 -5.55
CA PHE A 297 14.88 -16.70 -5.71
C PHE A 297 14.42 -15.49 -6.51
N VAL A 298 13.64 -15.72 -7.58
CA VAL A 298 13.07 -14.67 -8.42
C VAL A 298 11.57 -14.55 -8.12
N GLY A 299 11.26 -13.67 -7.18
CA GLY A 299 9.89 -13.46 -6.66
C GLY A 299 9.07 -12.38 -7.36
N ALA A 300 9.64 -11.64 -8.33
CA ALA A 300 8.95 -10.61 -9.09
C ALA A 300 8.96 -10.94 -10.58
N ALA A 301 7.81 -10.83 -11.25
CA ALA A 301 7.69 -11.04 -12.68
C ALA A 301 8.32 -9.88 -13.45
N HIS A 302 8.98 -10.16 -14.57
CA HIS A 302 9.39 -9.14 -15.52
C HIS A 302 8.17 -8.63 -16.31
N SER A 303 8.21 -7.37 -16.77
CA SER A 303 7.12 -6.78 -17.54
C SER A 303 7.14 -7.24 -19.01
N PHE A 304 5.97 -7.54 -19.60
CA PHE A 304 5.89 -7.86 -21.03
C PHE A 304 6.21 -6.64 -21.92
N LEU A 305 5.89 -5.42 -21.46
CA LEU A 305 6.32 -4.19 -22.11
C LEU A 305 7.84 -4.12 -22.24
N ASP A 306 8.58 -4.47 -21.19
CA ASP A 306 10.05 -4.52 -21.21
C ASP A 306 10.59 -5.65 -22.10
N ILE A 307 9.93 -6.82 -22.05
CA ILE A 307 10.31 -7.99 -22.87
C ILE A 307 10.12 -7.73 -24.36
N PHE A 308 9.11 -6.96 -24.78
CA PHE A 308 8.79 -6.71 -26.19
C PHE A 308 9.16 -5.32 -26.72
N TYR A 309 9.75 -4.45 -25.89
CA TYR A 309 10.32 -3.18 -26.35
C TYR A 309 11.61 -3.40 -27.17
N VAL A 310 11.74 -2.71 -28.32
CA VAL A 310 12.90 -2.84 -29.22
C VAL A 310 13.62 -1.49 -29.33
N ASP A 311 14.84 -1.40 -28.79
CA ASP A 311 15.77 -0.31 -29.10
C ASP A 311 16.75 -0.73 -30.21
N ARG A 312 16.51 -0.23 -31.43
CA ARG A 312 17.30 -0.55 -32.63
C ARG A 312 18.73 0.01 -32.61
N ALA A 313 19.03 1.05 -31.84
CA ALA A 313 20.39 1.57 -31.74
C ALA A 313 21.30 0.58 -31.02
N VAL A 314 20.75 -0.12 -30.03
CA VAL A 314 21.51 -1.03 -29.17
C VAL A 314 21.52 -2.46 -29.73
N GLN A 315 20.51 -2.87 -30.52
CA GLN A 315 20.47 -4.20 -31.13
C GLN A 315 21.64 -4.46 -32.11
N ARG A 316 22.15 -3.42 -32.78
CA ARG A 316 23.37 -3.51 -33.60
C ARG A 316 24.63 -3.85 -32.80
N GLU A 317 24.69 -3.52 -31.52
CA GLU A 317 25.84 -3.90 -30.67
C GLU A 317 25.85 -5.40 -30.33
N ASP A 318 24.70 -6.07 -30.38
CA ASP A 318 24.58 -7.52 -30.16
C ASP A 318 24.89 -8.35 -31.42
N GLU A 319 24.82 -7.73 -32.61
CA GLU A 319 25.14 -8.36 -33.90
C GLU A 319 26.66 -8.38 -34.20
N VAL A 320 27.44 -7.48 -33.60
CA VAL A 320 28.91 -7.40 -33.79
C VAL A 320 29.61 -8.28 -32.76
N ASN A 321 29.51 -9.60 -32.90
CA ASN A 321 30.30 -10.56 -32.12
C ASN A 321 31.13 -11.42 -33.09
N GLU A 322 32.30 -10.92 -33.48
CA GLU A 322 33.12 -11.48 -34.59
C GLU A 322 33.91 -12.74 -34.20
N ALA A 323 33.75 -13.25 -32.96
CA ALA A 323 34.53 -14.36 -32.40
C ALA A 323 33.73 -15.66 -32.19
N ALA A 324 32.81 -16.00 -33.10
CA ALA A 324 32.15 -17.31 -33.12
C ALA A 324 31.60 -17.64 -34.52
N ARG A 325 32.48 -17.95 -35.48
CA ARG A 325 32.09 -18.67 -36.70
C ARG A 325 32.65 -20.10 -36.62
N PRO A 326 31.83 -21.16 -36.69
CA PRO A 326 32.35 -22.46 -37.08
C PRO A 326 32.85 -22.36 -38.52
N ALA A 327 34.07 -22.85 -38.76
CA ALA A 327 34.68 -22.84 -40.08
C ALA A 327 33.84 -23.67 -41.07
N VAL A 328 33.27 -23.01 -42.07
CA VAL A 328 32.77 -23.64 -43.29
C VAL A 328 33.15 -22.76 -44.49
N ALA A 329 33.64 -23.42 -45.53
CA ALA A 329 34.46 -22.91 -46.61
C ALA A 329 33.79 -21.86 -47.53
N ASP A 330 34.68 -21.06 -48.13
CA ASP A 330 34.49 -19.96 -49.08
C ASP A 330 33.51 -20.24 -50.22
N LEU A 331 32.62 -19.27 -50.48
CA LEU A 331 32.29 -18.80 -51.83
C LEU A 331 32.08 -17.27 -51.78
N GLN A 332 32.97 -16.56 -52.49
CA GLN A 332 32.94 -15.12 -52.70
C GLN A 332 31.78 -14.73 -53.61
N GLU A 333 31.01 -13.71 -53.24
CA GLU A 333 30.38 -12.80 -54.20
C GLU A 333 30.41 -11.37 -53.67
N ASP A 334 30.81 -10.48 -54.56
CA ASP A 334 31.36 -9.15 -54.39
C ASP A 334 30.26 -8.13 -54.73
N GLU A 335 29.83 -7.26 -53.80
CA GLU A 335 29.17 -6.00 -54.15
C GLU A 335 29.29 -4.95 -53.04
N SER A 336 30.23 -4.03 -53.22
CA SER A 336 30.34 -2.79 -52.45
C SER A 336 29.55 -1.65 -53.13
N ILE A 337 28.44 -1.22 -52.54
CA ILE A 337 27.70 -0.01 -52.97
C ILE A 337 28.19 1.22 -52.18
N LYS A 338 29.05 2.03 -52.81
CA LYS A 338 29.39 3.39 -52.35
C LYS A 338 28.29 4.38 -52.80
N ARG A 339 27.68 5.09 -51.85
CA ARG A 339 26.77 6.23 -52.13
C ARG A 339 27.55 7.55 -52.08
N GLN A 340 27.62 8.25 -53.21
CA GLN A 340 28.13 9.63 -53.32
C GLN A 340 27.02 10.67 -53.03
N PRO A 341 27.35 11.86 -52.49
CA PRO A 341 26.40 12.96 -52.31
C PRO A 341 26.20 13.74 -53.62
N ARG A 342 24.93 14.04 -53.94
CA ARG A 342 24.49 14.78 -55.14
C ARG A 342 24.71 16.29 -54.96
N HIS A 343 25.49 16.88 -55.87
CA HIS A 343 25.63 18.34 -56.02
C HIS A 343 24.40 18.95 -56.71
N LEU A 344 23.59 19.68 -55.97
CA LEU A 344 22.38 20.37 -56.48
C LEU A 344 22.66 21.79 -57.05
N PHE A 345 23.92 22.20 -57.21
CA PHE A 345 24.29 23.55 -57.66
C PHE A 345 24.84 23.63 -59.10
N ALA A 346 24.85 22.53 -59.85
CA ALA A 346 25.37 22.49 -61.22
C ALA A 346 24.30 22.62 -62.32
N ALA A 347 23.01 22.76 -61.98
CA ALA A 347 21.93 22.79 -62.96
C ALA A 347 21.26 24.16 -63.15
N LEU A 348 21.77 25.24 -62.53
CA LEU A 348 21.17 26.58 -62.60
C LEU A 348 22.08 27.65 -63.22
N ALA A 349 23.26 27.27 -63.72
CA ALA A 349 24.23 28.18 -64.33
C ALA A 349 24.28 28.14 -65.87
N VAL A 350 23.42 27.34 -66.53
CA VAL A 350 23.46 27.14 -67.99
C VAL A 350 22.34 27.89 -68.74
N GLU A 351 21.33 28.44 -68.05
CA GLU A 351 20.24 29.19 -68.70
C GLU A 351 20.44 30.71 -68.77
N PHE A 352 21.49 31.27 -68.15
CA PHE A 352 21.77 32.71 -68.18
C PHE A 352 22.80 33.15 -69.23
N ALA A 353 23.35 32.22 -70.02
CA ALA A 353 24.38 32.51 -71.03
C ALA A 353 23.85 32.72 -72.47
N HIS A 354 22.54 32.64 -72.71
CA HIS A 354 21.97 32.76 -74.07
C HIS A 354 21.14 34.02 -74.36
N THR A 355 21.12 35.02 -73.45
CA THR A 355 20.39 36.28 -73.67
C THR A 355 21.28 37.50 -73.96
N PHE A 356 22.60 37.31 -74.11
CA PHE A 356 23.54 38.36 -74.52
C PHE A 356 24.42 37.92 -75.70
N SER A 357 23.79 37.58 -76.83
CA SER A 357 24.47 37.58 -78.12
C SER A 357 23.50 37.92 -79.25
N GLY A 358 23.46 39.19 -79.66
CA GLY A 358 22.69 39.64 -80.82
C GLY A 358 22.51 41.15 -80.78
N GLY A 359 23.21 41.86 -81.67
CA GLY A 359 23.46 43.29 -81.56
C GLY A 359 22.31 44.21 -81.97
N ASP A 360 22.40 45.47 -81.54
CA ASP A 360 22.28 46.61 -82.46
C ASP A 360 22.93 47.89 -81.87
N ARG A 361 23.62 48.66 -82.71
CA ARG A 361 24.47 49.81 -82.32
C ARG A 361 23.69 51.11 -82.27
N THR A 362 22.60 51.22 -81.50
CA THR A 362 21.95 52.55 -81.26
C THR A 362 21.29 52.75 -79.89
N THR A 363 21.48 51.84 -78.92
CA THR A 363 20.87 51.94 -77.56
C THR A 363 21.88 51.99 -76.41
N LEU A 364 23.12 52.43 -76.68
CA LEU A 364 24.24 52.34 -75.73
C LEU A 364 24.40 53.51 -74.73
N ARG A 365 23.49 54.49 -74.72
CA ARG A 365 23.55 55.63 -73.76
C ARG A 365 22.52 55.60 -72.62
N ARG A 366 21.55 54.67 -72.62
CA ARG A 366 20.57 54.51 -71.52
C ARG A 366 20.77 53.25 -70.67
N ILE A 367 21.60 52.31 -71.11
CA ILE A 367 21.85 51.04 -70.40
C ILE A 367 23.00 51.16 -69.38
N GLY A 368 23.83 52.21 -69.46
CA GLY A 368 24.93 52.45 -68.51
C GLY A 368 24.49 52.85 -67.10
N PHE A 369 23.37 53.57 -66.95
CA PHE A 369 22.91 54.02 -65.62
C PHE A 369 22.07 52.95 -64.91
N GLY A 370 21.22 52.23 -65.64
CA GLY A 370 20.38 51.16 -65.06
C GLY A 370 21.18 49.96 -64.56
N SER A 371 22.26 49.58 -65.27
CA SER A 371 23.14 48.48 -64.88
C SER A 371 23.98 48.81 -63.63
N ILE A 372 24.48 50.04 -63.50
CA ILE A 372 25.20 50.49 -62.30
C ILE A 372 24.26 50.54 -61.08
N VAL A 373 23.03 51.05 -61.25
CA VAL A 373 22.03 51.06 -60.17
C VAL A 373 21.65 49.64 -59.76
N MET A 374 21.47 48.72 -60.71
CA MET A 374 21.16 47.32 -60.41
C MET A 374 22.32 46.61 -59.69
N VAL A 375 23.58 46.85 -60.09
CA VAL A 375 24.76 46.30 -59.42
C VAL A 375 24.91 46.87 -58.01
N VAL A 376 24.67 48.18 -57.82
CA VAL A 376 24.68 48.79 -56.48
C VAL A 376 23.53 48.26 -55.62
N LEU A 377 22.34 48.02 -56.19
CA LEU A 377 21.21 47.43 -55.47
C LEU A 377 21.46 45.97 -55.09
N ILE A 378 22.04 45.18 -56.00
CA ILE A 378 22.47 43.80 -55.73
C ILE A 378 23.60 43.79 -54.71
N ALA A 379 24.56 44.70 -54.79
CA ALA A 379 25.64 44.83 -53.80
C ALA A 379 25.10 45.28 -52.44
N ALA A 380 24.12 46.18 -52.40
CA ALA A 380 23.45 46.61 -51.16
C ALA A 380 22.63 45.46 -50.56
N VAL A 381 21.87 44.72 -51.37
CA VAL A 381 21.14 43.52 -50.94
C VAL A 381 22.10 42.42 -50.48
N ALA A 382 23.20 42.19 -51.21
CA ALA A 382 24.25 41.26 -50.82
C ALA A 382 24.97 41.70 -49.53
N THR A 383 25.20 43.00 -49.34
CA THR A 383 25.79 43.57 -48.12
C THR A 383 24.82 43.45 -46.94
N VAL A 384 23.53 43.72 -47.14
CA VAL A 384 22.48 43.52 -46.14
C VAL A 384 22.34 42.04 -45.80
N LEU A 385 22.37 41.13 -46.77
CA LEU A 385 22.37 39.67 -46.53
C LEU A 385 23.68 39.20 -45.87
N TYR A 386 24.82 39.82 -46.19
CA TYR A 386 26.12 39.52 -45.59
C TYR A 386 26.18 39.97 -44.13
N MET A 387 25.64 41.15 -43.81
CA MET A 387 25.50 41.66 -42.45
C MET A 387 24.43 40.89 -41.65
N ARG A 388 23.35 40.45 -42.29
CA ARG A 388 22.30 39.62 -41.64
C ARG A 388 22.81 38.21 -41.29
N GLY A 389 23.82 37.71 -42.00
CA GLY A 389 24.47 36.43 -41.73
C GLY A 389 25.75 36.50 -40.87
N SER A 390 26.19 37.68 -40.41
CA SER A 390 27.43 37.81 -39.62
C SER A 390 27.26 37.30 -38.19
N SER A 391 26.12 37.59 -37.55
CA SER A 391 25.82 37.13 -36.19
C SER A 391 25.72 35.60 -36.09
N LEU A 392 25.17 34.93 -37.11
CA LEU A 392 25.11 33.47 -37.17
C LEU A 392 26.50 32.84 -37.33
N ARG A 393 27.40 33.49 -38.08
CA ARG A 393 28.79 33.02 -38.27
C ARG A 393 29.63 33.24 -37.02
N GLU A 394 29.49 34.40 -36.39
CA GLU A 394 30.13 34.74 -35.12
C GLU A 394 29.68 33.77 -34.01
N LEU A 395 28.37 33.47 -33.95
CA LEU A 395 27.84 32.50 -33.01
C LEU A 395 28.38 31.08 -33.23
N LYS A 396 28.40 30.62 -34.49
CA LYS A 396 28.99 29.32 -34.84
C LYS A 396 30.49 29.27 -34.55
N HIS A 397 31.20 30.38 -34.73
CA HIS A 397 32.63 30.48 -34.41
C HIS A 397 32.87 30.42 -32.90
N LEU A 398 32.08 31.15 -32.09
CA LEU A 398 32.18 31.12 -30.63
C LEU A 398 31.86 29.75 -30.04
N LEU A 399 30.86 29.05 -30.60
CA LEU A 399 30.57 27.66 -30.25
C LEU A 399 31.71 26.71 -30.64
N ALA A 400 32.32 26.90 -31.80
CA ALA A 400 33.47 26.10 -32.24
C ALA A 400 34.75 26.38 -31.44
N SER A 401 34.92 27.61 -30.93
CA SER A 401 36.05 27.98 -30.06
C SER A 401 35.84 27.58 -28.59
N GLY A 402 34.67 27.04 -28.24
CA GLY A 402 34.33 26.59 -26.89
C GLY A 402 33.96 27.71 -25.90
N ASP A 403 33.81 28.96 -26.37
CA ASP A 403 33.49 30.12 -25.54
C ASP A 403 31.97 30.24 -25.36
N ASN A 404 31.39 29.23 -24.69
CA ASN A 404 29.94 29.01 -24.62
C ASN A 404 29.19 30.12 -23.86
N GLU A 405 29.84 30.78 -22.89
CA GLU A 405 29.24 31.89 -22.13
C GLU A 405 29.04 33.12 -23.02
N GLN A 406 30.07 33.49 -23.81
CA GLN A 406 29.94 34.58 -24.79
C GLN A 406 28.97 34.21 -25.91
N ALA A 407 29.01 32.96 -26.40
CA ALA A 407 28.07 32.47 -27.40
C ALA A 407 26.60 32.61 -26.90
N ALA A 408 26.31 32.20 -25.67
CA ALA A 408 24.96 32.31 -25.10
C ALA A 408 24.51 33.78 -24.97
N ALA A 409 25.41 34.68 -24.52
CA ALA A 409 25.12 36.11 -24.40
C ALA A 409 24.82 36.77 -25.76
N VAL A 410 25.64 36.47 -26.78
CA VAL A 410 25.46 36.99 -28.15
C VAL A 410 24.19 36.45 -28.78
N ALA A 411 23.89 35.16 -28.63
CA ALA A 411 22.68 34.55 -29.16
C ALA A 411 21.41 35.16 -28.55
N ASN A 412 21.40 35.33 -27.22
CA ASN A 412 20.25 35.88 -26.53
C ASN A 412 20.04 37.37 -26.86
N ALA A 413 21.12 38.15 -26.96
CA ALA A 413 21.05 39.53 -27.45
C ALA A 413 20.50 39.62 -28.88
N TYR A 414 20.82 38.66 -29.75
CA TYR A 414 20.24 38.58 -31.09
C TYR A 414 18.74 38.26 -31.08
N LEU A 415 18.33 37.28 -30.26
CA LEU A 415 16.92 36.85 -30.15
C LEU A 415 16.00 37.92 -29.56
N THR A 416 16.51 38.82 -28.70
CA THR A 416 15.71 39.99 -28.24
C THR A 416 15.26 40.90 -29.39
N ARG A 417 16.05 40.95 -30.48
CA ARG A 417 15.74 41.74 -31.69
C ARG A 417 15.04 40.92 -32.77
N ASN A 418 15.23 39.60 -32.77
CA ASN A 418 14.72 38.68 -33.80
C ASN A 418 14.15 37.40 -33.16
N PRO A 419 12.98 37.45 -32.50
CA PRO A 419 12.46 36.33 -31.70
C PRO A 419 11.92 35.15 -32.53
N ALA A 420 11.76 35.30 -33.85
CA ALA A 420 11.23 34.26 -34.73
C ALA A 420 12.31 33.44 -35.47
N ASP A 421 13.60 33.67 -35.19
CA ASP A 421 14.69 32.96 -35.89
C ASP A 421 14.99 31.61 -35.23
N ASP A 422 14.39 30.54 -35.74
CA ASP A 422 14.48 29.19 -35.18
C ASP A 422 15.91 28.61 -35.24
N ALA A 423 16.74 29.02 -36.21
CA ALA A 423 18.13 28.58 -36.29
C ALA A 423 18.97 29.18 -35.15
N VAL A 424 18.74 30.45 -34.81
CA VAL A 424 19.42 31.09 -33.68
C VAL A 424 18.86 30.60 -32.35
N LYS A 425 17.55 30.30 -32.23
CA LYS A 425 16.99 29.66 -31.03
C LYS A 425 17.66 28.33 -30.71
N ALA A 426 17.88 27.48 -31.72
CA ALA A 426 18.56 26.21 -31.54
C ALA A 426 20.01 26.39 -31.06
N LEU A 427 20.77 27.28 -31.69
CA LEU A 427 22.16 27.57 -31.31
C LEU A 427 22.27 28.27 -29.94
N ALA A 428 21.31 29.14 -29.60
CA ALA A 428 21.22 29.77 -28.27
C ALA A 428 20.96 28.74 -27.17
N SER A 429 20.10 27.75 -27.45
CA SER A 429 19.83 26.64 -26.53
C SER A 429 21.08 25.78 -26.32
N GLU A 430 21.78 25.43 -27.39
CA GLU A 430 23.03 24.69 -27.32
C GLU A 430 24.11 25.43 -26.52
N ALA A 431 24.32 26.73 -26.80
CA ALA A 431 25.29 27.55 -26.10
C ALA A 431 24.98 27.64 -24.60
N LEU A 432 23.71 27.86 -24.24
CA LEU A 432 23.28 27.93 -22.85
C LEU A 432 23.51 26.61 -22.11
N MET A 433 23.14 25.48 -22.71
CA MET A 433 23.34 24.16 -22.10
C MET A 433 24.83 23.90 -21.86
N LYS A 434 25.68 24.14 -22.88
CA LYS A 434 27.14 23.98 -22.75
C LYS A 434 27.77 24.90 -21.70
N ALA A 435 27.26 26.10 -21.53
CA ALA A 435 27.76 27.06 -20.53
C ALA A 435 27.35 26.72 -19.10
N ARG A 436 26.10 26.27 -18.88
CA ARG A 436 25.50 26.21 -17.53
C ARG A 436 25.34 24.80 -16.97
N VAL A 437 25.09 23.79 -17.80
CA VAL A 437 24.86 22.40 -17.34
C VAL A 437 26.08 21.83 -16.61
N PRO A 438 27.35 22.06 -17.01
CA PRO A 438 28.50 21.53 -16.25
C PRO A 438 28.55 21.99 -14.80
N GLY A 439 28.25 23.28 -14.53
CA GLY A 439 28.19 23.82 -13.17
C GLY A 439 26.99 23.30 -12.37
N TRP A 440 25.87 23.03 -13.04
CA TRP A 440 24.71 22.38 -12.43
C TRP A 440 24.99 20.91 -12.08
N LEU A 441 25.70 20.18 -12.95
CA LEU A 441 26.15 18.80 -12.70
C LEU A 441 27.14 18.70 -11.54
N ASP A 442 28.02 19.69 -11.38
CA ASP A 442 28.90 19.78 -10.20
C ASP A 442 28.11 19.99 -8.91
N ALA A 443 27.09 20.86 -8.94
CA ALA A 443 26.20 21.09 -7.81
C ALA A 443 25.40 19.82 -7.44
N LEU A 444 24.91 19.05 -8.41
CA LEU A 444 24.25 17.77 -8.15
C LEU A 444 25.21 16.73 -7.55
N ARG A 445 26.40 16.55 -8.14
CA ARG A 445 27.40 15.58 -7.64
C ARG A 445 27.85 15.89 -6.22
N THR A 446 27.97 17.18 -5.88
CA THR A 446 28.33 17.66 -4.53
C THR A 446 27.14 17.76 -3.57
N ARG A 447 25.94 17.32 -3.98
CA ARG A 447 24.69 17.35 -3.21
C ARG A 447 24.24 18.76 -2.79
N GLN A 448 24.66 19.79 -3.51
CA GLN A 448 24.29 21.18 -3.30
C GLN A 448 23.00 21.53 -4.07
N PHE A 449 21.88 20.90 -3.70
CA PHE A 449 20.61 21.02 -4.44
C PHE A 449 20.06 22.45 -4.52
N ASP A 450 20.26 23.26 -3.47
CA ASP A 450 19.78 24.65 -3.48
C ASP A 450 20.62 25.52 -4.45
N ARG A 451 21.91 25.21 -4.61
CA ARG A 451 22.77 25.81 -5.65
C ARG A 451 22.35 25.35 -7.04
N ALA A 452 22.03 24.07 -7.21
CA ALA A 452 21.51 23.54 -8.47
C ALA A 452 20.20 24.25 -8.87
N ALA A 453 19.27 24.44 -7.93
CA ALA A 453 18.03 25.18 -8.16
C ALA A 453 18.28 26.66 -8.50
N ALA A 454 19.25 27.32 -7.85
CA ALA A 454 19.64 28.69 -8.19
C ALA A 454 20.21 28.81 -9.62
N LEU A 455 20.99 27.82 -10.08
CA LEU A 455 21.51 27.77 -11.45
C LEU A 455 20.38 27.60 -12.47
N ILE A 456 19.37 26.78 -12.18
CA ILE A 456 18.15 26.66 -13.00
C ILE A 456 17.41 28.00 -13.08
N GLY A 457 17.25 28.70 -11.96
CA GLY A 457 16.67 30.05 -11.94
C GLY A 457 17.45 31.04 -12.81
N GLY A 458 18.78 31.00 -12.75
CA GLY A 458 19.66 31.81 -13.60
C GLY A 458 19.53 31.47 -15.09
N MET A 459 19.42 30.19 -15.45
CA MET A 459 19.18 29.75 -16.83
C MET A 459 17.84 30.28 -17.37
N ARG A 460 16.77 30.26 -16.56
CA ARG A 460 15.47 30.83 -16.96
C ARG A 460 15.54 32.34 -17.18
N ALA A 461 16.16 33.06 -16.25
CA ALA A 461 16.31 34.51 -16.35
C ALA A 461 17.11 34.94 -17.59
N THR A 462 18.16 34.18 -17.92
CA THR A 462 19.04 34.46 -19.06
C THR A 462 18.50 33.96 -20.40
N SER A 463 17.38 33.23 -20.44
CA SER A 463 16.82 32.65 -21.68
C SER A 463 15.34 32.97 -21.92
N ALA A 464 14.78 33.94 -21.18
CA ALA A 464 13.35 34.29 -21.22
C ALA A 464 12.77 34.66 -22.60
N GLY A 465 13.61 34.94 -23.60
CA GLY A 465 13.21 35.22 -24.99
C GLY A 465 13.27 34.02 -25.94
N ASN A 466 13.72 32.86 -25.48
CA ASN A 466 13.89 31.65 -26.29
C ASN A 466 12.91 30.55 -25.83
N THR A 467 12.00 30.17 -26.71
CA THR A 467 11.01 29.11 -26.42
C THR A 467 11.61 27.71 -26.42
N ASP A 468 12.76 27.50 -27.08
CA ASP A 468 13.42 26.19 -27.19
C ASP A 468 14.17 25.80 -25.91
N THR A 469 14.53 26.75 -25.05
CA THR A 469 15.27 26.49 -23.81
C THR A 469 14.36 26.05 -22.66
N ALA A 470 13.10 26.48 -22.66
CA ALA A 470 12.19 26.20 -21.54
C ALA A 470 11.97 24.69 -21.29
N PRO A 471 11.71 23.85 -22.32
CA PRO A 471 11.61 22.40 -22.12
C PRO A 471 12.89 21.81 -21.52
N LEU A 472 14.07 22.18 -22.04
CA LEU A 472 15.36 21.67 -21.56
C LEU A 472 15.62 22.05 -20.10
N ILE A 473 15.32 23.29 -19.71
CA ILE A 473 15.50 23.75 -18.33
C ILE A 473 14.51 23.06 -17.38
N ASN A 474 13.28 22.80 -17.84
CA ASN A 474 12.29 22.06 -17.07
C ASN A 474 12.75 20.61 -16.82
N GLU A 475 13.29 19.93 -17.82
CA GLU A 475 13.86 18.59 -17.65
C GLU A 475 15.03 18.57 -16.67
N LEU A 476 15.95 19.55 -16.75
CA LEU A 476 17.04 19.66 -15.78
C LEU A 476 16.50 19.89 -14.36
N GLN A 477 15.46 20.71 -14.20
CA GLN A 477 14.84 20.88 -12.89
C GLN A 477 14.24 19.56 -12.39
N TRP A 478 13.48 18.86 -13.24
CA TRP A 478 12.85 17.60 -12.89
C TRP A 478 13.88 16.54 -12.50
N VAL A 479 14.97 16.38 -13.27
CA VAL A 479 16.09 15.49 -12.90
C VAL A 479 16.68 15.89 -11.54
N GLY A 480 16.89 17.19 -11.30
CA GLY A 480 17.41 17.65 -10.00
C GLY A 480 16.46 17.36 -8.82
N ASP A 481 15.16 17.49 -9.03
CA ASP A 481 14.13 17.20 -8.03
C ASP A 481 14.02 15.70 -7.76
N LEU A 482 14.11 14.87 -8.80
CA LEU A 482 14.14 13.41 -8.74
C LEU A 482 15.37 12.91 -7.97
N GLU A 483 16.57 13.39 -8.31
CA GLU A 483 17.81 13.05 -7.61
C GLU A 483 17.79 13.49 -6.15
N ARG A 484 17.28 14.69 -5.85
CA ARG A 484 17.11 15.18 -4.47
C ARG A 484 16.20 14.26 -3.67
N PHE A 485 15.14 13.76 -4.28
CA PHE A 485 14.19 12.85 -3.64
C PHE A 485 14.79 11.46 -3.41
N ALA A 486 15.42 10.87 -4.44
CA ALA A 486 16.09 9.57 -4.34
C ALA A 486 17.19 9.56 -3.25
N LEU A 487 18.06 10.57 -3.22
CA LEU A 487 19.15 10.66 -2.24
C LEU A 487 18.67 10.89 -0.81
N ARG A 488 17.60 11.67 -0.61
CA ARG A 488 16.96 11.81 0.72
C ARG A 488 16.51 10.45 1.24
N ARG A 489 15.94 9.63 0.36
CA ARG A 489 15.43 8.30 0.69
C ARG A 489 16.58 7.34 0.99
N ASP A 490 17.63 7.33 0.17
CA ASP A 490 18.80 6.47 0.39
C ASP A 490 19.54 6.80 1.69
N SER A 491 19.64 8.09 2.08
CA SER A 491 20.21 8.46 3.38
C SER A 491 19.37 8.03 4.59
N ALA A 492 18.08 7.77 4.40
CA ALA A 492 17.19 7.23 5.44
C ALA A 492 17.25 5.70 5.51
N ALA A 493 17.73 5.04 4.46
CA ALA A 493 18.07 3.63 4.48
C ALA A 493 19.38 3.47 5.27
N GLY A 494 19.36 2.71 6.37
CA GLY A 494 20.60 2.32 7.05
C GLY A 494 21.56 1.60 6.09
N SER A 495 22.82 1.41 6.48
CA SER A 495 23.85 0.83 5.61
C SER A 495 23.41 -0.53 5.02
N GLY A 496 23.01 -0.53 3.74
CA GLY A 496 22.71 -1.74 2.96
C GLY A 496 21.23 -2.07 2.72
N GLY A 497 20.27 -1.28 3.21
CA GLY A 497 18.83 -1.50 2.96
C GLY A 497 18.25 -0.68 1.82
N GLU A 498 17.11 -1.11 1.25
CA GLU A 498 16.30 -0.24 0.39
C GLU A 498 15.61 0.86 1.22
N PRO A 499 15.39 2.06 0.63
CA PRO A 499 14.85 3.16 1.39
C PRO A 499 13.37 2.98 1.74
N PRO A 500 12.97 3.38 2.96
CA PRO A 500 11.58 3.31 3.37
C PRO A 500 10.69 4.27 2.56
N ILE A 501 9.40 3.96 2.53
CA ILE A 501 8.34 4.81 1.97
C ILE A 501 7.48 5.27 3.13
N ARG A 502 7.49 6.58 3.40
CA ARG A 502 6.75 7.16 4.52
C ARG A 502 5.32 7.45 4.10
N ILE A 503 4.38 6.77 4.74
CA ILE A 503 2.95 7.06 4.59
C ILE A 503 2.66 8.51 5.03
N TYR A 504 1.80 9.20 4.27
CA TYR A 504 1.42 10.61 4.38
C TYR A 504 2.55 11.62 4.19
N GLY A 505 3.66 11.22 3.56
CA GLY A 505 4.84 12.08 3.39
C GLY A 505 5.47 12.02 2.00
N ASP A 506 5.43 10.85 1.37
CA ASP A 506 6.16 10.59 0.11
C ASP A 506 5.21 10.47 -1.11
N GLU A 507 3.94 10.08 -0.91
CA GLU A 507 2.97 9.79 -1.98
C GLU A 507 2.77 10.97 -2.94
N ASP A 508 2.45 12.16 -2.41
CA ASP A 508 2.27 13.38 -3.22
C ASP A 508 3.54 13.79 -3.98
N ARG A 509 4.73 13.41 -3.50
CA ARG A 509 5.99 13.70 -4.18
C ARG A 509 6.25 12.69 -5.29
N ILE A 510 6.02 11.41 -5.02
CA ILE A 510 6.12 10.33 -6.00
C ILE A 510 5.15 10.61 -7.15
N ASN A 511 3.87 10.83 -6.84
CA ASN A 511 2.83 11.10 -7.84
C ASN A 511 3.17 12.31 -8.71
N ARG A 512 3.67 13.41 -8.13
CA ARG A 512 4.07 14.59 -8.93
C ARG A 512 5.26 14.34 -9.84
N LEU A 513 6.27 13.59 -9.37
CA LEU A 513 7.45 13.26 -10.17
C LEU A 513 7.11 12.31 -11.33
N LEU A 514 6.23 11.34 -11.08
CA LEU A 514 5.75 10.39 -12.08
C LEU A 514 4.81 11.07 -13.07
N GLN A 515 3.82 11.83 -12.59
CA GLN A 515 2.88 12.54 -13.46
C GLN A 515 3.58 13.45 -14.45
N HIS A 516 4.63 14.18 -14.02
CA HIS A 516 5.43 14.98 -14.94
C HIS A 516 5.96 14.15 -16.11
N TRP A 517 6.49 12.97 -15.84
CA TRP A 517 7.02 12.08 -16.88
C TRP A 517 5.90 11.47 -17.74
N ASP A 518 4.82 11.01 -17.09
CA ASP A 518 3.71 10.30 -17.73
C ASP A 518 2.82 11.19 -18.62
N ASP A 519 2.83 12.51 -18.38
CA ASP A 519 2.08 13.49 -19.18
C ASP A 519 2.55 13.53 -20.65
N ASP A 520 3.87 13.50 -20.92
CA ASP A 520 4.43 13.41 -22.29
C ASP A 520 5.83 12.74 -22.35
N PRO A 521 5.93 11.41 -22.12
CA PRO A 521 7.21 10.71 -22.03
C PRO A 521 8.12 10.92 -23.24
N LYS A 522 7.54 10.99 -24.44
CA LYS A 522 8.28 11.16 -25.70
C LYS A 522 8.88 12.55 -25.82
N SER A 523 8.20 13.59 -25.33
CA SER A 523 8.75 14.95 -25.34
C SER A 523 9.85 15.11 -24.30
N HIS A 524 9.64 14.60 -23.08
CA HIS A 524 10.64 14.61 -22.01
C HIS A 524 11.92 13.87 -22.42
N GLN A 525 11.79 12.67 -22.98
CA GLN A 525 12.93 11.90 -23.50
C GLN A 525 13.70 12.67 -24.58
N ARG A 526 13.00 13.24 -25.58
CA ARG A 526 13.63 14.04 -26.64
C ARG A 526 14.38 15.25 -26.10
N ALA A 527 13.84 15.90 -25.07
CA ALA A 527 14.49 17.05 -24.43
C ALA A 527 15.76 16.62 -23.67
N LEU A 528 15.72 15.50 -22.94
CA LEU A 528 16.89 14.93 -22.26
C LEU A 528 17.97 14.46 -23.24
N ASP A 529 17.59 13.77 -24.32
CA ASP A 529 18.51 13.37 -25.39
C ASP A 529 19.17 14.58 -26.05
N ARG A 530 18.40 15.67 -26.24
CA ARG A 530 18.92 16.93 -26.78
C ARG A 530 19.95 17.55 -25.83
N ILE A 531 19.72 17.55 -24.52
CA ILE A 531 20.70 18.00 -23.52
C ILE A 531 21.96 17.13 -23.56
N ALA A 532 21.81 15.80 -23.58
CA ALA A 532 22.92 14.86 -23.65
C ALA A 532 23.76 15.03 -24.92
N SER A 533 23.12 15.33 -26.05
CA SER A 533 23.80 15.63 -27.32
C SER A 533 24.63 16.93 -27.25
N TYR A 534 24.15 17.94 -26.52
CA TYR A 534 24.87 19.21 -26.34
C TYR A 534 25.99 19.11 -25.32
N VAL A 535 25.77 18.34 -24.25
CA VAL A 535 26.68 18.19 -23.11
C VAL A 535 26.84 16.70 -22.80
N PRO A 536 27.84 16.01 -23.40
CA PRO A 536 28.04 14.57 -23.21
C PRO A 536 28.23 14.14 -21.74
N ALA A 537 28.72 15.03 -20.88
CA ALA A 537 28.83 14.79 -19.44
C ALA A 537 27.48 14.60 -18.71
N PHE A 538 26.35 14.89 -19.37
CA PHE A 538 25.00 14.67 -18.85
C PHE A 538 24.49 13.23 -19.05
N VAL A 539 25.17 12.40 -19.87
CA VAL A 539 24.72 11.02 -20.16
C VAL A 539 24.60 10.16 -18.90
N ASP A 540 25.62 10.15 -18.02
CA ASP A 540 25.55 9.31 -16.81
C ASP A 540 24.48 9.78 -15.82
N PRO A 541 24.37 11.10 -15.49
CA PRO A 541 23.26 11.62 -14.70
C PRO A 541 21.88 11.35 -15.29
N TYR A 542 21.75 11.40 -16.62
CA TYR A 542 20.50 11.07 -17.30
C TYR A 542 20.13 9.58 -17.12
N ALA A 543 21.08 8.67 -17.34
CA ALA A 543 20.86 7.23 -17.14
C ALA A 543 20.52 6.88 -15.68
N LEU A 544 21.15 7.58 -14.72
CA LEU A 544 20.84 7.46 -13.30
C LEU A 544 19.41 7.94 -13.00
N ALA A 545 19.01 9.10 -13.53
CA ALA A 545 17.66 9.64 -13.37
C ALA A 545 16.59 8.68 -13.91
N LEU A 546 16.80 8.06 -15.09
CA LEU A 546 15.89 7.04 -15.62
C LEU A 546 15.83 5.78 -14.74
N SER A 547 16.91 5.46 -14.03
CA SER A 547 16.93 4.33 -13.09
C SER A 547 16.14 4.65 -11.83
N HIS A 548 16.27 5.88 -11.30
CA HIS A 548 15.45 6.38 -10.19
C HIS A 548 13.98 6.48 -10.57
N LEU A 549 13.65 6.94 -11.78
CA LEU A 549 12.28 6.99 -12.29
C LEU A 549 11.64 5.60 -12.27
N ARG A 550 12.31 4.59 -12.83
CA ARG A 550 11.82 3.19 -12.83
C ARG A 550 11.60 2.66 -11.42
N LYS A 551 12.50 2.99 -10.48
CA LYS A 551 12.34 2.64 -9.06
C LYS A 551 11.11 3.32 -8.45
N LEU A 552 10.86 4.59 -8.77
CA LEU A 552 9.65 5.29 -8.32
C LEU A 552 8.37 4.70 -8.92
N GLN A 553 8.37 4.32 -10.20
CA GLN A 553 7.23 3.65 -10.84
C GLN A 553 6.91 2.31 -10.16
N SER A 554 7.94 1.54 -9.82
CA SER A 554 7.79 0.31 -9.04
C SER A 554 7.23 0.61 -7.63
N ASP A 555 7.81 1.58 -6.93
CA ASP A 555 7.33 1.98 -5.60
C ASP A 555 5.88 2.48 -5.61
N ASP A 556 5.45 3.19 -6.66
CA ASP A 556 4.07 3.65 -6.86
C ASP A 556 3.10 2.48 -6.99
N SER A 557 3.40 1.55 -7.91
CA SER A 557 2.57 0.37 -8.18
C SER A 557 2.39 -0.55 -6.97
N VAL A 558 3.41 -0.64 -6.11
CA VAL A 558 3.40 -1.54 -4.96
C VAL A 558 2.92 -0.82 -3.70
N TYR A 559 3.56 0.28 -3.33
CA TYR A 559 3.38 0.90 -2.01
C TYR A 559 2.36 2.03 -2.02
N VAL A 560 2.37 2.93 -3.01
CA VAL A 560 1.36 4.01 -3.06
C VAL A 560 -0.03 3.40 -3.26
N ALA A 561 -0.17 2.44 -4.18
CA ALA A 561 -1.40 1.69 -4.35
C ALA A 561 -1.82 0.87 -3.10
N ALA A 562 -0.86 0.37 -2.31
CA ALA A 562 -1.17 -0.29 -1.03
C ALA A 562 -1.64 0.71 0.03
N ILE A 563 -1.02 1.88 0.12
CA ILE A 563 -1.41 2.97 1.02
C ILE A 563 -2.83 3.44 0.71
N ASP A 564 -3.20 3.60 -0.56
CA ASP A 564 -4.55 4.00 -0.95
C ASP A 564 -5.60 2.98 -0.50
N ARG A 565 -5.31 1.68 -0.65
CA ARG A 565 -6.15 0.59 -0.14
C ARG A 565 -6.25 0.59 1.38
N LEU A 566 -5.14 0.86 2.07
CA LEU A 566 -5.11 0.98 3.52
C LEU A 566 -5.99 2.15 3.99
N ASN A 567 -5.84 3.32 3.38
CA ASN A 567 -6.64 4.51 3.67
C ASN A 567 -8.13 4.27 3.45
N ALA A 568 -8.50 3.62 2.34
CA ALA A 568 -9.89 3.26 2.09
C ALA A 568 -10.44 2.32 3.18
N THR A 569 -9.64 1.35 3.63
CA THR A 569 -10.01 0.43 4.71
C THR A 569 -10.15 1.14 6.05
N ILE A 570 -9.18 2.00 6.42
CA ILE A 570 -9.25 2.82 7.63
C ILE A 570 -10.52 3.66 7.62
N ASN A 571 -10.76 4.43 6.56
CA ASN A 571 -11.93 5.29 6.46
C ASN A 571 -13.25 4.50 6.58
N ALA A 572 -13.34 3.31 5.97
CA ALA A 572 -14.52 2.47 6.06
C ALA A 572 -14.78 1.94 7.48
N GLN A 573 -13.74 1.48 8.18
CA GLN A 573 -13.87 0.97 9.55
C GLN A 573 -14.17 2.10 10.54
N LEU A 574 -13.53 3.26 10.38
CA LEU A 574 -13.79 4.44 11.19
C LEU A 574 -15.22 4.97 11.00
N ALA A 575 -15.71 5.03 9.77
CA ALA A 575 -17.09 5.42 9.48
C ALA A 575 -18.13 4.43 10.03
N SER A 576 -17.74 3.17 10.23
CA SER A 576 -18.59 2.11 10.77
C SER A 576 -18.49 1.92 12.28
N ASP A 577 -17.79 2.82 12.99
CA ASP A 577 -17.51 2.71 14.44
C ASP A 577 -16.85 1.37 14.83
N LYS A 578 -15.97 0.81 13.97
CA LYS A 578 -15.26 -0.48 14.21
C LYS A 578 -13.73 -0.33 14.14
N PRO A 579 -13.12 0.57 14.92
CA PRO A 579 -11.69 0.80 14.85
C PRO A 579 -10.85 -0.44 15.24
N GLU A 580 -11.37 -1.35 16.07
CA GLU A 580 -10.63 -2.53 16.55
C GLU A 580 -10.26 -3.50 15.42
N ALA A 581 -11.01 -3.48 14.31
CA ALA A 581 -10.71 -4.26 13.12
C ALA A 581 -9.42 -3.82 12.41
N LEU A 582 -8.89 -2.63 12.71
CA LEU A 582 -7.71 -2.07 12.05
C LEU A 582 -6.38 -2.59 12.64
N THR A 583 -6.37 -3.08 13.88
CA THR A 583 -5.16 -3.65 14.48
C THR A 583 -4.57 -4.79 13.65
N PRO A 584 -5.32 -5.88 13.33
CA PRO A 584 -4.78 -6.96 12.50
C PRO A 584 -4.44 -6.51 11.07
N VAL A 585 -5.13 -5.50 10.53
CA VAL A 585 -4.82 -4.93 9.20
C VAL A 585 -3.46 -4.24 9.21
N PHE A 586 -3.13 -3.47 10.24
CA PHE A 586 -1.84 -2.80 10.34
C PHE A 586 -0.69 -3.80 10.48
N ASP A 587 -0.92 -4.90 11.21
CA ASP A 587 0.08 -5.95 11.37
C ASP A 587 0.30 -6.74 10.07
N ASP A 588 -0.77 -7.06 9.35
CA ASP A 588 -0.70 -7.67 8.02
C ASP A 588 0.06 -6.79 7.02
N TYR A 589 -0.22 -5.49 7.02
CA TYR A 589 0.48 -4.52 6.17
C TYR A 589 1.96 -4.37 6.55
N ALA A 590 2.31 -4.39 7.84
CA ALA A 590 3.70 -4.33 8.28
C ALA A 590 4.51 -5.55 7.81
N GLN A 591 3.86 -6.72 7.69
CA GLN A 591 4.49 -7.95 7.21
C GLN A 591 4.66 -7.95 5.68
N HIS A 592 3.60 -7.60 4.94
CA HIS A 592 3.63 -7.63 3.47
C HIS A 592 4.38 -6.46 2.84
N TYR A 593 4.51 -5.33 3.55
CA TYR A 593 5.16 -4.12 3.05
C TYR A 593 6.27 -3.64 4.01
N PRO A 594 7.40 -4.36 4.10
CA PRO A 594 8.44 -4.08 5.11
C PRO A 594 9.13 -2.72 4.95
N ARG A 595 9.09 -2.12 3.76
CA ARG A 595 9.61 -0.76 3.50
C ARG A 595 8.60 0.34 3.86
N LEU A 596 7.35 0.01 4.19
CA LEU A 596 6.33 0.99 4.56
C LEU A 596 6.60 1.51 5.98
N ALA A 597 6.94 2.79 6.08
CA ALA A 597 7.19 3.47 7.34
C ALA A 597 6.02 4.38 7.74
N GLY A 598 5.86 4.59 9.04
CA GLY A 598 4.83 5.48 9.61
C GLY A 598 3.58 4.78 10.14
N LEU A 599 3.52 3.43 10.10
CA LEU A 599 2.44 2.64 10.71
C LEU A 599 2.33 2.85 12.24
N ASP A 600 3.41 3.21 12.92
CA ASP A 600 3.36 3.47 14.37
C ASP A 600 2.53 4.69 14.73
N ALA A 601 2.53 5.74 13.89
CA ALA A 601 1.66 6.90 14.06
C ALA A 601 0.19 6.51 13.90
N LEU A 602 -0.13 5.62 12.95
CA LEU A 602 -1.48 5.07 12.78
C LEU A 602 -1.92 4.23 13.99
N ARG A 603 -1.02 3.41 14.55
CA ARG A 603 -1.31 2.62 15.76
C ARG A 603 -1.56 3.51 16.98
N GLU A 604 -0.83 4.61 17.10
CA GLU A 604 -1.03 5.58 18.18
C GLU A 604 -2.38 6.29 18.05
N ASP A 605 -2.67 6.82 16.86
CA ASP A 605 -3.94 7.47 16.56
C ASP A 605 -5.12 6.50 16.75
N LEU A 606 -4.97 5.24 16.34
CA LEU A 606 -5.97 4.18 16.57
C LEU A 606 -6.27 4.00 18.06
N ARG A 607 -5.24 3.97 18.91
CA ARG A 607 -5.42 3.79 20.36
C ARG A 607 -6.16 4.98 20.97
N GLN A 608 -5.77 6.20 20.61
CA GLN A 608 -6.44 7.42 21.07
C GLN A 608 -7.90 7.46 20.61
N TYR A 609 -8.16 7.14 19.34
CA TYR A 609 -9.49 7.16 18.74
C TYR A 609 -10.40 6.10 19.37
N THR A 610 -9.92 4.86 19.53
CA THR A 610 -10.71 3.77 20.12
C THR A 610 -11.13 4.12 21.55
N GLY A 611 -10.22 4.67 22.36
CA GLY A 611 -10.56 5.13 23.71
C GLY A 611 -11.61 6.25 23.71
N LEU A 612 -11.51 7.21 22.79
CA LEU A 612 -12.47 8.29 22.65
C LEU A 612 -13.85 7.78 22.19
N LEU A 613 -13.88 6.88 21.21
CA LEU A 613 -15.10 6.27 20.70
C LEU A 613 -15.79 5.44 21.77
N ASN A 614 -15.04 4.66 22.57
CA ASN A 614 -15.62 3.88 23.66
C ASN A 614 -16.32 4.80 24.68
N ALA A 615 -15.63 5.84 25.18
CA ALA A 615 -16.22 6.80 26.11
C ALA A 615 -17.46 7.51 25.53
N LEU A 616 -17.47 7.76 24.22
CA LEU A 616 -18.61 8.31 23.49
C LEU A 616 -19.80 7.33 23.45
N LEU A 617 -19.56 6.07 23.09
CA LEU A 617 -20.59 5.05 22.94
C LEU A 617 -21.18 4.62 24.29
N THR A 618 -20.37 4.56 25.35
CA THR A 618 -20.82 4.24 26.72
C THR A 618 -21.41 5.44 27.46
N ARG A 619 -21.45 6.62 26.84
CA ARG A 619 -21.98 7.87 27.41
C ARG A 619 -21.27 8.30 28.71
N HIS A 620 -19.96 8.05 28.84
CA HIS A 620 -19.15 8.48 29.98
C HIS A 620 -18.57 9.89 29.76
N LEU A 621 -19.31 10.93 30.15
CA LEU A 621 -18.98 12.33 29.89
C LEU A 621 -17.59 12.74 30.42
N THR A 622 -17.28 12.49 31.69
CA THR A 622 -16.00 12.91 32.29
C THR A 622 -14.79 12.30 31.58
N GLU A 623 -14.87 11.00 31.27
CA GLU A 623 -13.81 10.30 30.53
C GLU A 623 -13.69 10.82 29.10
N LEU A 624 -14.83 11.05 28.42
CA LEU A 624 -14.86 11.59 27.08
C LEU A 624 -14.17 12.96 27.02
N LEU A 625 -14.54 13.88 27.93
CA LEU A 625 -13.95 15.22 28.00
C LEU A 625 -12.45 15.18 28.29
N ALA A 626 -12.00 14.27 29.17
CA ALA A 626 -10.58 14.07 29.44
C ALA A 626 -9.83 13.59 28.19
N ARG A 627 -10.39 12.63 27.45
CA ARG A 627 -9.82 12.12 26.20
C ARG A 627 -9.80 13.17 25.10
N MET A 628 -10.86 13.97 24.95
CA MET A 628 -10.91 15.08 23.99
C MET A 628 -9.79 16.10 24.22
N LYS A 629 -9.43 16.39 25.47
CA LYS A 629 -8.33 17.31 25.81
C LYS A 629 -6.95 16.74 25.47
N GLN A 630 -6.82 15.41 25.46
CA GLN A 630 -5.57 14.72 25.16
C GLN A 630 -5.46 14.32 23.69
N ALA A 631 -6.58 14.25 22.96
CA ALA A 631 -6.66 13.80 21.58
C ALA A 631 -5.76 14.65 20.66
N ARG A 632 -4.78 14.00 20.05
CA ARG A 632 -3.87 14.57 19.06
C ARG A 632 -3.67 13.55 17.95
N PHE A 633 -4.48 13.66 16.91
CA PHE A 633 -4.39 12.84 15.72
C PHE A 633 -3.37 13.46 14.76
N THR A 634 -2.40 12.65 14.33
CA THR A 634 -1.30 13.09 13.46
C THR A 634 -1.46 12.61 12.02
N THR A 635 -2.29 11.59 11.82
CA THR A 635 -2.55 10.98 10.52
C THR A 635 -3.85 11.53 9.91
N PRO A 636 -3.87 11.78 8.58
CA PRO A 636 -5.04 12.35 7.89
C PRO A 636 -6.38 11.64 8.12
N PRO A 637 -6.50 10.29 8.07
CA PRO A 637 -7.81 9.65 8.20
C PRO A 637 -8.40 9.81 9.61
N PHE A 638 -7.57 9.72 10.65
CA PHE A 638 -8.04 9.89 12.04
C PHE A 638 -8.36 11.35 12.36
N ASP A 639 -7.56 12.31 11.88
CA ASP A 639 -7.87 13.74 12.04
C ASP A 639 -9.19 14.11 11.34
N ALA A 640 -9.39 13.64 10.10
CA ALA A 640 -10.64 13.87 9.37
C ALA A 640 -11.85 13.27 10.09
N GLN A 641 -11.73 12.03 10.58
CA GLN A 641 -12.80 11.38 11.32
C GLN A 641 -13.09 12.07 12.65
N TYR A 642 -12.08 12.51 13.37
CA TYR A 642 -12.27 13.26 14.61
C TYR A 642 -13.00 14.58 14.36
N ARG A 643 -12.66 15.31 13.29
CA ARG A 643 -13.40 16.52 12.88
C ARG A 643 -14.87 16.23 12.58
N GLN A 644 -15.17 15.09 11.95
CA GLN A 644 -16.56 14.66 11.70
C GLN A 644 -17.30 14.33 13.00
N LEU A 645 -16.67 13.61 13.94
CA LEU A 645 -17.24 13.36 15.27
C LEU A 645 -17.47 14.66 16.04
N ALA A 646 -16.52 15.59 16.00
CA ALA A 646 -16.60 16.90 16.64
C ALA A 646 -17.78 17.73 16.14
N ALA A 647 -18.13 17.60 14.86
CA ALA A 647 -19.25 18.31 14.26
C ALA A 647 -20.62 17.70 14.56
N THR A 648 -20.69 16.42 14.95
CA THR A 648 -21.95 15.65 14.96
C THR A 648 -22.32 15.02 16.30
N ARG A 649 -21.35 14.49 17.05
CA ARG A 649 -21.59 13.62 18.21
C ARG A 649 -20.88 14.05 19.49
N LEU A 650 -19.76 14.78 19.39
CA LEU A 650 -19.03 15.26 20.57
C LEU A 650 -19.64 16.55 21.13
N PRO A 651 -19.43 16.82 22.44
CA PRO A 651 -19.72 18.13 23.01
C PRO A 651 -18.98 19.24 22.25
N SER A 652 -19.67 20.34 22.00
CA SER A 652 -19.09 21.52 21.35
C SER A 652 -18.02 22.17 22.24
N PRO A 653 -17.04 22.89 21.66
CA PRO A 653 -16.02 23.57 22.45
C PRO A 653 -16.58 24.56 23.49
N ASP A 654 -17.76 25.12 23.24
CA ASP A 654 -18.43 26.05 24.15
C ASP A 654 -19.04 25.30 25.35
N GLU A 655 -19.69 24.16 25.11
CA GLU A 655 -20.21 23.28 26.17
C GLU A 655 -19.06 22.76 27.05
N VAL A 656 -17.94 22.36 26.45
CA VAL A 656 -16.74 21.92 27.21
C VAL A 656 -16.21 23.04 28.09
N ARG A 657 -16.10 24.28 27.57
CA ARG A 657 -15.63 25.42 28.38
C ARG A 657 -16.58 25.77 29.53
N GLN A 658 -17.89 25.73 29.28
CA GLN A 658 -18.90 26.01 30.31
C GLN A 658 -18.89 24.94 31.40
N HIS A 659 -18.79 23.66 31.01
CA HIS A 659 -18.68 22.53 31.93
C HIS A 659 -17.42 22.62 32.79
N ASP A 660 -16.27 22.91 32.18
CA ASP A 660 -15.00 23.10 32.90
C ASP A 660 -15.06 24.25 33.89
N ALA A 661 -15.69 25.37 33.53
CA ALA A 661 -15.87 26.52 34.40
C ALA A 661 -16.76 26.17 35.61
N ALA A 662 -17.86 25.46 35.38
CA ALA A 662 -18.76 25.00 36.42
C ALA A 662 -18.07 24.00 37.38
N LEU A 663 -17.31 23.04 36.84
CA LEU A 663 -16.52 22.10 37.66
C LEU A 663 -15.39 22.78 38.43
N ALA A 664 -14.79 23.84 37.89
CA ALA A 664 -13.79 24.62 38.61
C ALA A 664 -14.43 25.41 39.77
N ALA A 665 -15.63 25.97 39.57
CA ALA A 665 -16.41 26.61 40.63
C ALA A 665 -16.78 25.60 41.74
N TRP A 666 -17.27 24.42 41.34
CA TRP A 666 -17.60 23.33 42.26
C TRP A 666 -16.41 22.94 43.15
N ARG A 667 -15.23 22.74 42.55
CA ARG A 667 -13.99 22.38 43.26
C ARG A 667 -13.46 23.46 44.20
N ARG A 668 -13.86 24.72 44.02
CA ARG A 668 -13.56 25.83 44.94
C ARG A 668 -14.58 25.99 46.07
N GLY A 669 -15.73 25.32 45.97
CA GLY A 669 -16.85 25.48 46.90
C GLY A 669 -17.85 26.57 46.50
N ASP A 670 -17.73 27.13 45.30
CA ASP A 670 -18.66 28.12 44.75
C ASP A 670 -19.91 27.40 44.21
N VAL A 671 -20.79 26.93 45.10
CA VAL A 671 -21.92 26.04 44.78
C VAL A 671 -22.91 26.66 43.80
N ASP A 672 -23.41 27.87 44.08
CA ASP A 672 -24.45 28.48 43.22
C ASP A 672 -23.92 28.75 41.80
N PRO A 673 -22.74 29.37 41.59
CA PRO A 673 -22.18 29.52 40.25
C PRO A 673 -21.92 28.20 39.52
N ALA A 674 -21.56 27.13 40.24
CA ALA A 674 -21.36 25.82 39.64
C ALA A 674 -22.68 25.21 39.15
N LEU A 675 -23.73 25.25 39.98
CA LEU A 675 -25.05 24.72 39.64
C LEU A 675 -25.70 25.53 38.51
N ASP A 676 -25.61 26.86 38.55
CA ASP A 676 -26.11 27.74 37.48
C ASP A 676 -25.38 27.46 36.16
N GLY A 677 -24.05 27.30 36.22
CA GLY A 677 -23.23 26.95 35.07
C GLY A 677 -23.64 25.64 34.41
N LEU A 678 -23.83 24.57 35.19
CA LEU A 678 -24.29 23.27 34.67
C LEU A 678 -25.73 23.33 34.14
N GLN A 679 -26.62 24.06 34.82
CA GLN A 679 -28.02 24.22 34.41
C GLN A 679 -28.16 24.95 33.07
N HIS A 680 -27.27 25.90 32.79
CA HIS A 680 -27.28 26.64 31.53
C HIS A 680 -26.86 25.80 30.30
N ILE A 681 -26.17 24.68 30.51
CA ILE A 681 -25.79 23.75 29.45
C ILE A 681 -26.98 22.81 29.14
N ALA A 682 -28.10 23.39 28.70
CA ALA A 682 -29.36 22.69 28.45
C ALA A 682 -29.55 22.24 26.98
N GLY A 683 -28.53 22.42 26.14
CA GLY A 683 -28.53 22.08 24.72
C GLY A 683 -27.54 20.96 24.37
N GLY A 684 -27.68 20.40 23.17
CA GLY A 684 -26.68 19.48 22.60
C GLY A 684 -26.90 17.99 22.89
N ALA A 685 -26.08 17.16 22.23
CA ALA A 685 -26.18 15.71 22.25
C ALA A 685 -25.87 15.08 23.63
N TRP A 686 -25.32 15.85 24.56
CA TRP A 686 -24.89 15.42 25.90
C TRP A 686 -25.64 16.11 27.04
N SER A 687 -26.74 16.82 26.71
CA SER A 687 -27.59 17.52 27.68
C SER A 687 -28.16 16.60 28.77
N THR A 688 -28.43 15.32 28.44
CA THR A 688 -28.97 14.34 29.41
C THR A 688 -27.94 14.00 30.49
N GLU A 689 -26.70 13.72 30.10
CA GLU A 689 -25.61 13.40 31.02
C GLU A 689 -25.26 14.60 31.90
N ILE A 690 -25.21 15.79 31.31
CA ILE A 690 -24.96 17.04 32.05
C ILE A 690 -26.11 17.33 33.03
N SER A 691 -27.36 17.07 32.64
CA SER A 691 -28.52 17.21 33.53
C SER A 691 -28.48 16.23 34.70
N ALA A 692 -28.03 14.99 34.46
CA ALA A 692 -27.84 13.99 35.51
C ALA A 692 -26.74 14.43 36.50
N GLU A 693 -25.63 14.95 35.98
CA GLU A 693 -24.53 15.50 36.79
C GLU A 693 -25.00 16.72 37.62
N TYR A 694 -25.74 17.66 37.01
CA TYR A 694 -26.38 18.77 37.71
C TYR A 694 -27.28 18.28 38.84
N ALA A 695 -28.16 17.31 38.58
CA ALA A 695 -29.07 16.78 39.58
C ALA A 695 -28.31 16.13 40.76
N HIS A 696 -27.26 15.38 40.46
CA HIS A 696 -26.39 14.77 41.47
C HIS A 696 -25.70 15.83 42.34
N LYS A 697 -25.01 16.80 41.72
CA LYS A 697 -24.32 17.87 42.45
C LYS A 697 -25.29 18.76 43.24
N LYS A 698 -26.48 19.03 42.71
CA LYS A 698 -27.54 19.73 43.44
C LYS A 698 -28.00 18.96 44.68
N ALA A 699 -28.18 17.65 44.57
CA ALA A 699 -28.53 16.80 45.71
C ALA A 699 -27.42 16.81 46.77
N LEU A 700 -26.15 16.74 46.35
CA LEU A 700 -25.00 16.78 47.25
C LEU A 700 -24.90 18.11 47.99
N ALA A 701 -25.09 19.23 47.28
CA ALA A 701 -25.13 20.57 47.89
C ALA A 701 -26.25 20.69 48.94
N ALA A 702 -27.44 20.15 48.63
CA ALA A 702 -28.57 20.14 49.56
C ALA A 702 -28.28 19.29 50.82
N GLN A 703 -27.66 18.11 50.64
CA GLN A 703 -27.23 17.25 51.75
C GLN A 703 -26.20 17.95 52.63
N PHE A 704 -25.22 18.64 52.04
CA PHE A 704 -24.23 19.40 52.80
C PHE A 704 -24.87 20.55 53.59
N ALA A 705 -25.81 21.27 52.98
CA ALA A 705 -26.55 22.35 53.65
C ALA A 705 -27.42 21.83 54.80
N ASP A 706 -28.02 20.65 54.66
CA ASP A 706 -28.77 19.98 55.73
C ASP A 706 -27.85 19.49 56.86
N LEU A 707 -26.72 18.87 56.51
CA LEU A 707 -25.69 18.44 57.47
C LEU A 707 -25.23 19.61 58.33
N ARG A 708 -24.92 20.76 57.71
CA ARG A 708 -24.52 21.97 58.43
C ARG A 708 -25.62 22.52 59.35
N ARG A 709 -26.88 22.47 58.94
CA ARG A 709 -28.03 22.93 59.74
C ARG A 709 -28.26 22.07 60.97
N ASN A 710 -28.01 20.76 60.86
CA ASN A 710 -28.21 19.79 61.93
C ASN A 710 -26.94 19.49 62.74
N ARG A 711 -25.90 20.33 62.64
CA ARG A 711 -24.64 20.14 63.35
C ARG A 711 -24.85 20.13 64.86
N GLY A 712 -24.42 19.04 65.52
CA GLY A 712 -24.64 18.81 66.96
C GLY A 712 -26.00 18.19 67.32
N GLY A 713 -26.83 17.85 66.33
CA GLY A 713 -28.05 17.05 66.54
C GLY A 713 -27.75 15.57 66.79
N LYS A 714 -28.74 14.82 67.29
CA LYS A 714 -28.60 13.38 67.61
C LYS A 714 -28.23 12.51 66.40
N ASP A 715 -28.71 12.88 65.21
CA ASP A 715 -28.45 12.13 63.96
C ASP A 715 -27.26 12.67 63.17
N TYR A 716 -26.48 13.61 63.74
CA TYR A 716 -25.43 14.32 63.02
C TYR A 716 -24.34 13.37 62.51
N GLU A 717 -23.87 12.45 63.35
CA GLU A 717 -22.81 11.49 63.02
C GLU A 717 -23.24 10.57 61.85
N GLN A 718 -24.46 10.04 61.89
CA GLN A 718 -24.96 9.18 60.82
C GLN A 718 -25.11 9.94 59.49
N ARG A 719 -25.56 11.21 59.54
CA ARG A 719 -25.65 12.08 58.35
C ARG A 719 -24.26 12.42 57.81
N LEU A 720 -23.30 12.69 58.69
CA LEU A 720 -21.92 13.00 58.34
C LEU A 720 -21.24 11.84 57.62
N LEU A 721 -21.34 10.63 58.17
CA LEU A 721 -20.79 9.41 57.57
C LEU A 721 -21.45 9.10 56.23
N SER A 722 -22.78 9.23 56.14
CA SER A 722 -23.51 9.01 54.88
C SER A 722 -23.14 10.02 53.81
N PHE A 723 -22.96 11.29 54.18
CA PHE A 723 -22.53 12.34 53.25
C PHE A 723 -21.08 12.10 52.79
N TYR A 724 -20.15 11.81 53.70
CA TYR A 724 -18.75 11.52 53.37
C TYR A 724 -18.60 10.32 52.42
N ALA A 725 -19.40 9.27 52.63
CA ALA A 725 -19.44 8.11 51.76
C ALA A 725 -19.80 8.45 50.31
N GLY A 726 -20.72 9.40 50.13
CA GLY A 726 -21.22 9.84 48.82
C GLY A 726 -20.31 10.81 48.06
N LEU A 727 -19.23 11.31 48.68
CA LEU A 727 -18.31 12.24 48.02
C LEU A 727 -17.35 11.52 47.08
N ASP A 728 -17.10 12.07 45.90
CA ASP A 728 -15.95 11.70 45.06
C ASP A 728 -14.71 12.52 45.50
N PRO A 729 -13.59 11.90 45.90
CA PRO A 729 -12.38 12.62 46.32
C PRO A 729 -11.77 13.52 45.23
N ALA A 730 -11.92 13.17 43.95
CA ALA A 730 -11.36 13.90 42.82
C ALA A 730 -12.25 15.09 42.42
N GLU A 731 -13.58 14.92 42.48
CA GLU A 731 -14.52 15.97 42.06
C GLU A 731 -15.00 16.86 43.21
N ASP A 732 -15.24 16.30 44.40
CA ASP A 732 -15.90 16.95 45.53
C ASP A 732 -14.92 17.37 46.63
N GLY A 733 -13.64 17.55 46.28
CA GLY A 733 -12.55 17.77 47.23
C GLY A 733 -12.74 18.95 48.18
N TRP A 734 -13.54 19.98 47.81
CA TRP A 734 -13.89 21.05 48.73
C TRP A 734 -14.80 20.58 49.86
N PHE A 735 -15.86 19.82 49.55
CA PHE A 735 -16.79 19.28 50.56
C PHE A 735 -16.07 18.32 51.49
N ALA A 736 -15.21 17.46 50.93
CA ALA A 736 -14.38 16.54 51.72
C ALA A 736 -13.50 17.32 52.72
N ARG A 737 -12.78 18.35 52.26
CA ARG A 737 -11.98 19.22 53.14
C ARG A 737 -12.82 19.95 54.19
N ALA A 738 -14.04 20.36 53.84
CA ALA A 738 -14.91 21.12 54.72
C ALA A 738 -15.43 20.29 55.90
N ILE A 739 -15.67 18.98 55.71
CA ILE A 739 -16.16 18.07 56.76
C ILE A 739 -15.05 17.24 57.41
N GLU A 740 -13.82 17.27 56.87
CA GLU A 740 -12.68 16.48 57.36
C GLU A 740 -12.47 16.58 58.88
N PRO A 741 -12.53 17.77 59.52
CA PRO A 741 -12.37 17.85 60.98
C PRO A 741 -13.46 17.07 61.75
N ASP A 742 -14.69 17.10 61.25
CA ASP A 742 -15.83 16.42 61.89
C ASP A 742 -15.73 14.90 61.67
N VAL A 743 -15.34 14.48 60.46
CA VAL A 743 -15.11 13.06 60.14
C VAL A 743 -13.96 12.51 60.98
N ALA A 744 -12.84 13.23 61.07
CA ALA A 744 -11.69 12.85 61.89
C ALA A 744 -12.06 12.69 63.38
N ALA A 745 -12.95 13.54 63.89
CA ALA A 745 -13.41 13.48 65.29
C ALA A 745 -14.24 12.22 65.59
N VAL A 746 -15.01 11.70 64.63
CA VAL A 746 -15.85 10.51 64.82
C VAL A 746 -15.19 9.21 64.34
N ARG A 747 -14.23 9.28 63.40
CA ARG A 747 -13.64 8.14 62.69
C ARG A 747 -13.14 7.04 63.63
N GLY A 748 -12.37 7.40 64.66
CA GLY A 748 -11.80 6.43 65.59
C GLY A 748 -12.88 5.64 66.34
N ASN A 749 -13.86 6.35 66.90
CA ASN A 749 -14.95 5.73 67.66
C ASN A 749 -15.89 4.92 66.76
N ALA A 750 -16.20 5.43 65.57
CA ALA A 750 -17.04 4.75 64.59
C ALA A 750 -16.39 3.44 64.10
N LEU A 751 -15.08 3.44 63.81
CA LEU A 751 -14.36 2.22 63.42
C LEU A 751 -14.26 1.21 64.57
N ALA A 752 -14.01 1.66 65.80
CA ALA A 752 -14.02 0.79 66.97
C ALA A 752 -15.38 0.13 67.17
N HIS A 753 -16.47 0.92 67.10
CA HIS A 753 -17.82 0.38 67.20
C HIS A 753 -18.17 -0.57 66.06
N ALA A 754 -17.74 -0.27 64.83
CA ALA A 754 -17.93 -1.16 63.68
C ALA A 754 -17.18 -2.49 63.85
N HIS A 755 -15.97 -2.44 64.41
CA HIS A 755 -15.19 -3.64 64.74
C HIS A 755 -15.89 -4.49 65.79
N ASP A 756 -16.35 -3.89 66.89
CA ASP A 756 -17.11 -4.59 67.93
C ASP A 756 -18.37 -5.26 67.36
N GLN A 757 -19.05 -4.61 66.41
CA GLN A 757 -20.21 -5.21 65.73
C GLN A 757 -19.84 -6.40 64.83
N LEU A 758 -18.67 -6.39 64.19
CA LEU A 758 -18.19 -7.52 63.40
C LEU A 758 -17.76 -8.68 64.29
N GLU A 759 -17.08 -8.43 65.41
CA GLU A 759 -16.77 -9.47 66.41
C GLU A 759 -18.04 -10.06 67.03
N HIS A 760 -19.04 -9.23 67.30
CA HIS A 760 -20.35 -9.69 67.77
C HIS A 760 -21.03 -10.57 66.72
N ALA A 761 -21.03 -10.16 65.45
CA ALA A 761 -21.56 -10.94 64.34
C ALA A 761 -20.86 -12.29 64.20
N GLN A 762 -19.53 -12.31 64.33
CA GLN A 762 -18.72 -13.53 64.30
C GLN A 762 -19.10 -14.49 65.42
N THR A 763 -19.31 -13.96 66.63
CA THR A 763 -19.74 -14.75 67.79
C THR A 763 -21.11 -15.39 67.55
N LEU A 764 -22.08 -14.61 67.05
CA LEU A 764 -23.41 -15.09 66.70
C LEU A 764 -23.37 -16.14 65.58
N TRP A 765 -22.54 -15.92 64.56
CA TRP A 765 -22.35 -16.85 63.45
C TRP A 765 -21.74 -18.18 63.91
N HIS A 766 -20.69 -18.15 64.73
CA HIS A 766 -20.12 -19.36 65.32
C HIS A 766 -21.14 -20.11 66.18
N GLN A 767 -21.96 -19.40 66.96
CA GLN A 767 -23.00 -20.01 67.77
C GLN A 767 -24.10 -20.66 66.90
N TYR A 768 -24.52 -20.00 65.82
CA TYR A 768 -25.43 -20.57 64.83
C TYR A 768 -24.87 -21.88 64.24
N ARG A 769 -23.61 -21.84 63.77
CA ARG A 769 -22.95 -23.01 63.18
C ARG A 769 -22.77 -24.17 64.17
N ALA A 770 -22.39 -23.88 65.41
CA ALA A 770 -22.21 -24.88 66.46
C ALA A 770 -23.53 -25.57 66.86
N ASN A 771 -24.64 -24.85 66.83
CA ASN A 771 -25.98 -25.39 67.15
C ASN A 771 -26.59 -26.24 66.00
N GLY A 772 -25.94 -26.22 64.83
CA GLY A 772 -26.40 -26.82 63.60
C GLY A 772 -27.39 -25.90 62.86
N SER A 773 -27.19 -25.78 61.54
CA SER A 773 -28.04 -25.00 60.64
C SER A 773 -29.52 -25.39 60.74
N ILE A 774 -30.41 -24.49 60.33
CA ILE A 774 -31.84 -24.79 60.28
C ILE A 774 -32.07 -25.99 59.34
N GLY A 775 -32.62 -27.06 59.89
CA GLY A 775 -32.79 -28.34 59.20
C GLY A 775 -34.11 -28.45 58.44
N GLY A 776 -34.20 -29.37 57.49
CA GLY A 776 -35.42 -29.60 56.70
C GLY A 776 -36.63 -29.98 57.55
N THR A 777 -36.43 -30.78 58.61
CA THR A 777 -37.48 -31.15 59.55
C THR A 777 -38.04 -29.94 60.31
N GLN A 778 -37.18 -29.03 60.75
CA GLN A 778 -37.58 -27.80 61.45
C GLN A 778 -38.36 -26.85 60.52
N ARG A 779 -38.01 -26.82 59.23
CA ARG A 779 -38.76 -26.05 58.23
C ARG A 779 -40.17 -26.61 57.99
N LEU A 780 -40.33 -27.94 57.99
CA LEU A 780 -41.59 -28.65 57.74
C LEU A 780 -42.55 -28.73 58.94
N GLU A 781 -42.11 -28.39 60.15
CA GLU A 781 -42.97 -28.40 61.33
C GLU A 781 -44.22 -27.51 61.15
N SER A 782 -45.38 -28.00 61.60
CA SER A 782 -46.70 -27.34 61.53
C SER A 782 -46.81 -26.07 62.39
N GLY A 783 -45.73 -25.68 63.07
CA GLY A 783 -45.59 -24.45 63.84
C GLY A 783 -44.15 -23.94 63.82
N ILE A 784 -43.86 -22.90 64.60
CA ILE A 784 -42.50 -22.40 64.81
C ILE A 784 -41.97 -23.01 66.10
N SER A 785 -41.08 -24.00 66.01
CA SER A 785 -40.40 -24.52 67.20
C SER A 785 -39.46 -23.48 67.82
N ASP A 786 -39.20 -23.63 69.11
CA ASP A 786 -38.20 -22.83 69.82
C ASP A 786 -36.81 -22.98 69.20
N ARG A 787 -36.50 -24.18 68.68
CA ARG A 787 -35.25 -24.42 67.96
C ARG A 787 -35.18 -23.64 66.66
N PHE A 788 -36.23 -23.64 65.82
CA PHE A 788 -36.28 -22.79 64.62
C PHE A 788 -36.15 -21.31 64.98
N ARG A 789 -36.91 -20.84 65.98
CA ARG A 789 -36.90 -19.42 66.40
C ARG A 789 -35.53 -18.98 66.89
N SER A 790 -34.86 -19.79 67.71
CA SER A 790 -33.51 -19.47 68.21
C SER A 790 -32.47 -19.43 67.10
N GLN A 791 -32.47 -20.40 66.18
CA GLN A 791 -31.54 -20.43 65.04
C GLN A 791 -31.78 -19.30 64.04
N ALA A 792 -33.05 -19.03 63.71
CA ALA A 792 -33.41 -17.94 62.81
C ALA A 792 -32.98 -16.59 63.39
N ARG A 793 -33.15 -16.39 64.71
CA ARG A 793 -32.71 -15.18 65.39
C ARG A 793 -31.19 -15.02 65.42
N LEU A 794 -30.44 -16.08 65.71
CA LEU A 794 -28.97 -16.04 65.65
C LEU A 794 -28.46 -15.66 64.26
N LEU A 795 -29.05 -16.25 63.21
CA LEU A 795 -28.69 -15.96 61.82
C LEU A 795 -29.04 -14.51 61.44
N PHE A 796 -30.23 -14.06 61.80
CA PHE A 796 -30.69 -12.69 61.56
C PHE A 796 -29.82 -11.65 62.27
N ASP A 797 -29.56 -11.84 63.58
CA ASP A 797 -28.77 -10.92 64.38
C ASP A 797 -27.31 -10.89 63.90
N ALA A 798 -26.75 -12.04 63.49
CA ALA A 798 -25.41 -12.12 62.88
C ALA A 798 -25.35 -11.31 61.57
N GLN A 799 -26.33 -11.50 60.68
CA GLN A 799 -26.41 -10.78 59.41
C GLN A 799 -26.58 -9.26 59.63
N ALA A 800 -27.47 -8.86 60.54
CA ALA A 800 -27.71 -7.46 60.85
C ALA A 800 -26.46 -6.78 61.41
N SER A 801 -25.79 -7.41 62.37
CA SER A 801 -24.56 -6.89 62.98
C SER A 801 -23.40 -6.82 61.97
N ALA A 802 -23.23 -7.85 61.13
CA ALA A 802 -22.20 -7.87 60.09
C ALA A 802 -22.40 -6.76 59.06
N ARG A 803 -23.63 -6.60 58.55
CA ARG A 803 -23.98 -5.55 57.58
C ARG A 803 -23.81 -4.16 58.17
N GLN A 804 -24.18 -3.96 59.44
CA GLN A 804 -24.04 -2.67 60.09
C GLN A 804 -22.56 -2.29 60.30
N GLY A 805 -21.71 -3.21 60.77
CA GLY A 805 -20.27 -2.99 60.89
C GLY A 805 -19.62 -2.70 59.53
N MET A 806 -19.90 -3.51 58.51
CA MET A 806 -19.36 -3.33 57.15
C MET A 806 -19.81 -2.02 56.49
N ARG A 807 -21.04 -1.57 56.76
CA ARG A 807 -21.53 -0.27 56.28
C ARG A 807 -20.66 0.88 56.78
N VAL A 808 -20.22 0.87 58.03
CA VAL A 808 -19.38 1.94 58.59
C VAL A 808 -17.99 1.97 57.94
N TYR A 809 -17.36 0.81 57.73
CA TYR A 809 -16.09 0.73 56.98
C TYR A 809 -16.23 1.28 55.56
N THR A 810 -17.31 0.90 54.88
CA THR A 810 -17.64 1.40 53.53
C THR A 810 -17.86 2.91 53.54
N GLN A 811 -18.64 3.42 54.50
CA GLN A 811 -18.92 4.84 54.63
C GLN A 811 -17.67 5.67 54.91
N LEU A 812 -16.74 5.15 55.72
CA LEU A 812 -15.47 5.80 56.05
C LEU A 812 -14.36 5.56 55.03
N LYS A 813 -14.62 4.75 53.98
CA LYS A 813 -13.61 4.34 52.98
C LYS A 813 -12.35 3.82 53.67
N ALA A 814 -12.54 3.02 54.71
CA ALA A 814 -11.46 2.48 55.53
C ALA A 814 -11.20 1.02 55.16
N ASP A 815 -9.93 0.63 55.16
CA ASP A 815 -9.56 -0.77 54.96
C ASP A 815 -10.04 -1.63 56.14
N HIS A 816 -10.42 -2.87 55.83
CA HIS A 816 -10.82 -3.89 56.79
C HIS A 816 -10.20 -5.24 56.43
N PRO A 817 -9.99 -6.12 57.42
CA PRO A 817 -9.55 -7.49 57.16
C PRO A 817 -10.50 -8.25 56.22
N SER A 818 -9.95 -8.92 55.20
CA SER A 818 -10.72 -9.69 54.21
C SER A 818 -11.53 -10.85 54.82
N GLN A 819 -11.20 -11.28 56.04
CA GLN A 819 -12.00 -12.26 56.79
C GLN A 819 -13.43 -11.78 57.07
N TRP A 820 -13.64 -10.47 57.19
CA TRP A 820 -14.96 -9.89 57.42
C TRP A 820 -15.82 -9.94 56.16
N ASP A 821 -15.21 -9.75 54.98
CA ASP A 821 -15.90 -9.94 53.69
C ASP A 821 -16.36 -11.39 53.54
N GLN A 822 -15.46 -12.34 53.78
CA GLN A 822 -15.79 -13.76 53.70
C GLN A 822 -16.90 -14.15 54.68
N MET A 823 -16.82 -13.64 55.92
CA MET A 823 -17.84 -13.91 56.93
C MET A 823 -19.21 -13.35 56.53
N LEU A 824 -19.25 -12.12 56.00
CA LEU A 824 -20.50 -11.52 55.54
C LEU A 824 -21.08 -12.30 54.35
N GLU A 825 -20.24 -12.69 53.39
CA GLU A 825 -20.64 -13.51 52.24
C GLU A 825 -21.21 -14.87 52.69
N ASP A 826 -20.56 -15.54 53.63
CA ASP A 826 -21.01 -16.81 54.20
C ASP A 826 -22.37 -16.67 54.90
N ILE A 827 -22.54 -15.62 55.73
CA ILE A 827 -23.80 -15.35 56.45
C ILE A 827 -24.92 -15.00 55.46
N ASP A 828 -24.65 -14.18 54.45
CA ASP A 828 -25.62 -13.79 53.42
C ASP A 828 -26.03 -15.00 52.56
N ALA A 829 -25.07 -15.85 52.18
CA ALA A 829 -25.32 -17.08 51.44
C ALA A 829 -26.21 -18.06 52.23
N GLU A 830 -25.94 -18.23 53.54
CA GLU A 830 -26.76 -19.06 54.41
C GLU A 830 -28.16 -18.48 54.58
N SER A 831 -28.30 -17.18 54.85
CA SER A 831 -29.61 -16.51 54.94
C SER A 831 -30.43 -16.69 53.66
N ALA A 832 -29.81 -16.49 52.49
CA ALA A 832 -30.45 -16.69 51.20
C ALA A 832 -30.84 -18.16 50.93
N LEU A 833 -30.00 -19.12 51.34
CA LEU A 833 -30.28 -20.54 51.25
C LEU A 833 -31.50 -20.92 52.10
N GLN A 834 -31.55 -20.45 53.35
CA GLN A 834 -32.63 -20.75 54.27
C GLN A 834 -33.97 -20.16 53.80
N ARG A 835 -33.95 -18.94 53.25
CA ARG A 835 -35.13 -18.32 52.65
C ARG A 835 -35.63 -19.09 51.43
N ARG A 836 -34.75 -19.42 50.46
CA ARG A 836 -35.12 -20.24 49.30
C ARG A 836 -35.72 -21.58 49.72
N SER A 837 -35.09 -22.24 50.69
CA SER A 837 -35.57 -23.52 51.23
C SER A 837 -36.95 -23.43 51.88
N LEU A 838 -37.33 -22.27 52.43
CA LEU A 838 -38.69 -22.04 52.94
C LEU A 838 -39.69 -21.71 51.82
N GLU A 839 -39.28 -20.91 50.82
CA GLU A 839 -40.12 -20.58 49.66
C GLU A 839 -40.49 -21.79 48.81
N GLU A 840 -39.60 -22.80 48.73
CA GLU A 840 -39.87 -24.09 48.09
C GLU A 840 -40.99 -24.87 48.80
N LEU A 841 -41.18 -24.64 50.11
CA LEU A 841 -42.22 -25.29 50.91
C LEU A 841 -43.57 -24.58 50.85
N ARG A 842 -43.78 -23.62 49.94
CA ARG A 842 -45.06 -22.87 49.85
C ARG A 842 -46.29 -23.75 49.63
N MET A 843 -46.13 -24.90 48.99
CA MET A 843 -47.21 -25.85 48.68
C MET A 843 -47.48 -26.80 49.85
N VAL A 844 -46.61 -26.81 50.86
CA VAL A 844 -46.62 -27.75 51.99
C VAL A 844 -46.92 -27.06 53.32
N LEU A 845 -46.48 -25.81 53.50
CA LEU A 845 -46.71 -25.00 54.69
C LEU A 845 -47.92 -24.08 54.53
N GLU A 846 -48.67 -23.83 55.61
CA GLU A 846 -49.70 -22.79 55.60
C GLU A 846 -49.11 -21.41 55.29
N PRO A 847 -49.78 -20.57 54.46
CA PRO A 847 -49.24 -19.27 54.03
C PRO A 847 -48.84 -18.34 55.18
N ASN A 848 -49.64 -18.29 56.24
CA ASN A 848 -49.37 -17.45 57.42
C ASN A 848 -48.16 -17.95 58.21
N LEU A 849 -47.99 -19.28 58.31
CA LEU A 849 -46.85 -19.90 58.97
C LEU A 849 -45.55 -19.67 58.17
N LEU A 850 -45.61 -19.82 56.85
CA LEU A 850 -44.49 -19.53 55.96
C LEU A 850 -44.04 -18.07 56.10
N LYS A 851 -45.00 -17.12 56.07
CA LYS A 851 -44.71 -15.69 56.27
C LYS A 851 -44.03 -15.43 57.62
N ALA A 852 -44.51 -16.05 58.69
CA ALA A 852 -43.94 -15.90 60.02
C ALA A 852 -42.52 -16.52 60.13
N LYS A 853 -42.26 -17.67 59.48
CA LYS A 853 -40.92 -18.29 59.43
C LYS A 853 -39.94 -17.44 58.62
N LEU A 854 -40.36 -16.89 57.48
CA LEU A 854 -39.53 -16.00 56.65
C LEU A 854 -39.20 -14.69 57.39
N ALA A 855 -40.15 -14.12 58.13
CA ALA A 855 -39.93 -12.91 58.93
C ALA A 855 -38.86 -13.10 60.02
N LEU A 856 -38.72 -14.31 60.58
CA LEU A 856 -37.73 -14.62 61.61
C LEU A 856 -36.31 -14.77 61.07
N ILE A 857 -36.15 -15.17 59.81
CA ILE A 857 -34.83 -15.25 59.14
C ILE A 857 -34.41 -13.85 58.63
N GLY A 858 -35.39 -12.95 58.46
CA GLY A 858 -35.20 -11.60 57.94
C GLY A 858 -34.98 -11.57 56.43
N GLY A 859 -35.02 -10.36 55.86
CA GLY A 859 -34.85 -10.07 54.44
C GLY A 859 -35.41 -8.68 54.12
N ASP A 860 -34.89 -8.03 53.08
CA ASP A 860 -35.44 -6.76 52.61
C ASP A 860 -36.88 -6.94 52.14
N ASP A 861 -37.82 -6.21 52.73
CA ASP A 861 -39.18 -6.03 52.20
C ASP A 861 -39.20 -5.22 50.87
N GLY A 862 -38.04 -5.08 50.19
CA GLY A 862 -37.84 -4.27 48.99
C GLY A 862 -37.92 -5.03 47.65
N GLU A 863 -37.82 -6.36 47.63
CA GLU A 863 -37.95 -7.15 46.41
C GLU A 863 -39.37 -7.75 46.27
N ALA A 864 -40.35 -6.86 46.13
CA ALA A 864 -41.46 -7.19 45.25
C ALA A 864 -40.86 -7.38 43.85
N ARG A 865 -40.74 -8.65 43.42
CA ARG A 865 -40.40 -9.03 42.06
C ARG A 865 -41.22 -8.23 41.05
N SER A 866 -40.61 -7.19 40.50
CA SER A 866 -40.82 -6.84 39.09
C SER A 866 -40.18 -7.96 38.29
N SER A 867 -41.02 -8.79 37.69
CA SER A 867 -40.63 -9.75 36.65
C SER A 867 -41.80 -9.84 35.68
N PRO A 868 -41.48 -10.06 34.40
CA PRO A 868 -41.52 -9.07 33.31
C PRO A 868 -42.85 -8.33 33.14
#